data_AF-A0A077ZWU3-F1
#
_entry.id   AF-A0A077ZWU3-F1
#
_cell.length_a   1.000
_cell.length_b   1.000
_cell.length_c   1.000
_cell.angle_alpha   90.00
_cell.angle_beta   90.00
_cell.angle_gamma   90.00
#
_symmetry.space_group_name_H-M   'P 1'
#
loop_
_entity.id
_entity.type
_entity.pdbx_description
1 polymer ?
#
loop_
_entity_poly.entity_id
_entity_poly.type
_entity_poly.pdbx_seq_one_letter_code
_entity_poly.pdbx_strand_id
1 'polypeptide(L)'
;MGYSSLSSILLILAITSYFAQPVQGNVIGFDFGSTFFKITLVKPGQPFTIVENTATKRKTETWLTITSEERYFGVDSLTESTKHPKTSFSQLHRFVGQEYDSQKIDEMTKSRFLVNEFAEDDRGLVGWKLTKKFDNGTEEDSIMYTEELIAQLLKYGRQMSEKQAGGTIKDCVITIPSYYTPSQRRMILDSADIAGLSVLQLLHENTAAATMFGIDRLDTEKPLTVLFYNMGGMDTEVSVVRYSAITETPSNKSYEHIEILAESYDKELGGQDFDLVLLNMIADRFNNLKERKGKADIRTNDKAIKRLMKEVIKIKDILSANKQNQIKIGELQDYVSLLTTIERKEFEDASQHLFDRVMAPVQEVLEKAGLTIEDIDQVELLGGGIRIPKIQELIQTTLKKSELGVHLNGDEAMCFGSAFIASNSSASFKVRKVYLTVHPQTQFSIHITPLNTTKSEGSTQQQDQNEQIEDNEDGESEQGATPNQQIVSYEKNYILYKKSDYLGQKKSLSLTYDTDMKIDIYAEDGDQKTKVATFTVQEIDRVAQTAALQNGTTLPKVALSFELTRSGLIQLNKAEAKVEETYTVQEKVPTPKSAKNKTKSVPTAAQSSNDTSNTTESAAEGANTTSSEEVEEPVKPTEPQYVTKTKKRTIPFPLSKIDREYYGIQSLSNDQLRTARERLRWFEKRDEDKAKTDKAKNDFESVIYSLRDWVNEDENVPFVGTGKIDEIMQLLRDAEDWLENDGYSAKYGEYITRFSELNTKYNQVKMRKDEFNNRDGAVTLAKSKLESFLDKIEDLKLKKTWITEDQRQDLIDKVNDTLKWLEEQLENQKEKAIDEDPAFKISELETKVKRVDQLYDRLKAIPKPKDTTTGKKKKKKLPKNIKIDNMTFDGNSGMNIEDLINIQGGYEEEDEEETTQEQQQKQEQSQDQQKEQTSNEQSDKKPYDASEEDL
;
A
#
# COMPACT_ATOMS: atom_id res chain seq x y z
N MET A 1 -15.75 -40.97 23.15
CA MET A 1 -15.55 -40.29 21.85
C MET A 1 -14.97 -38.87 21.97
N GLY A 2 -14.38 -38.44 23.10
CA GLY A 2 -13.89 -37.06 23.25
C GLY A 2 -12.48 -36.78 22.71
N TYR A 3 -11.56 -37.74 22.77
CA TYR A 3 -10.13 -37.47 22.56
C TYR A 3 -9.69 -37.28 21.09
N SER A 4 -10.39 -37.86 20.11
CA SER A 4 -10.03 -37.62 18.69
C SER A 4 -10.44 -36.23 18.21
N SER A 5 -11.49 -35.64 18.79
CA SER A 5 -11.96 -34.29 18.45
C SER A 5 -10.91 -33.22 18.78
N LEU A 6 -10.34 -33.24 19.99
CA LEU A 6 -9.29 -32.28 20.37
C LEU A 6 -8.06 -32.38 19.47
N SER A 7 -7.61 -33.59 19.16
CA SER A 7 -6.42 -33.79 18.32
C SER A 7 -6.63 -33.28 16.89
N SER A 8 -7.83 -33.45 16.33
CA SER A 8 -8.19 -32.86 15.03
C SER A 8 -8.26 -31.34 15.06
N ILE A 9 -8.81 -30.75 16.13
CA ILE A 9 -8.87 -29.28 16.30
C ILE A 9 -7.47 -28.68 16.48
N LEU A 10 -6.60 -29.34 17.26
CA LEU A 10 -5.19 -28.93 17.43
C LEU A 10 -4.40 -29.04 16.11
N LEU A 11 -4.63 -30.07 15.31
CA LEU A 11 -4.01 -30.22 14.00
C LEU A 11 -4.49 -29.13 13.02
N ILE A 12 -5.80 -28.83 13.00
CA ILE A 12 -6.35 -27.73 12.19
C ILE A 12 -5.78 -26.39 12.65
N LEU A 13 -5.71 -26.13 13.96
CA LEU A 13 -5.11 -24.91 14.51
C LEU A 13 -3.63 -24.79 14.12
N ALA A 14 -2.85 -25.85 14.28
CA ALA A 14 -1.43 -25.90 13.89
C ALA A 14 -1.23 -25.63 12.39
N ILE A 15 -2.07 -26.22 11.53
CA ILE A 15 -2.06 -25.97 10.08
C ILE A 15 -2.45 -24.51 9.79
N THR A 16 -3.50 -23.97 10.43
CA THR A 16 -3.87 -22.55 10.24
C THR A 16 -2.81 -21.59 10.76
N SER A 17 -2.06 -21.91 11.82
CA SER A 17 -0.93 -21.09 12.28
C SER A 17 0.29 -21.20 11.36
N TYR A 18 0.48 -22.32 10.66
CA TYR A 18 1.56 -22.49 9.69
C TYR A 18 1.26 -21.75 8.37
N PHE A 19 -0.03 -21.59 8.01
CA PHE A 19 -0.48 -20.76 6.89
C PHE A 19 -0.80 -19.31 7.28
N ALA A 20 -0.83 -18.97 8.56
CA ALA A 20 -0.95 -17.60 9.04
C ALA A 20 0.40 -16.90 8.89
N GLN A 21 0.73 -16.45 7.69
CA GLN A 21 1.73 -15.39 7.55
C GLN A 21 1.31 -14.23 8.45
N PRO A 22 2.22 -13.65 9.25
CA PRO A 22 1.89 -12.46 10.02
C PRO A 22 1.44 -11.39 9.03
N VAL A 23 0.20 -10.93 9.17
CA VAL A 23 -0.31 -9.78 8.42
C VAL A 23 0.44 -8.56 8.93
N GLN A 24 1.60 -8.32 8.35
CA GLN A 24 2.39 -7.13 8.60
C GLN A 24 1.51 -5.94 8.19
N GLY A 25 1.29 -5.01 9.11
CA GLY A 25 0.52 -3.79 8.86
C GLY A 25 1.28 -2.80 7.99
N ASN A 26 1.90 -3.26 6.90
CA ASN A 26 2.68 -2.44 5.97
C ASN A 26 1.73 -1.54 5.19
N VAL A 27 2.02 -0.24 5.18
CA VAL A 27 1.27 0.75 4.39
C VAL A 27 2.22 1.51 3.48
N ILE A 28 1.69 2.04 2.38
CA ILE A 28 2.45 2.84 1.42
C ILE A 28 1.82 4.21 1.19
N GLY A 29 2.67 5.25 1.13
CA GLY A 29 2.31 6.55 0.59
C GLY A 29 2.79 6.66 -0.84
N PHE A 30 1.91 6.96 -1.78
CA PHE A 30 2.28 7.34 -3.15
C PHE A 30 2.37 8.86 -3.25
N ASP A 31 3.45 9.34 -3.86
CA ASP A 31 3.39 10.53 -4.72
C ASP A 31 3.10 10.01 -6.14
N PHE A 32 1.88 10.20 -6.64
CA PHE A 32 1.47 9.75 -7.98
C PHE A 32 1.56 10.89 -9.02
N GLY A 33 2.69 11.57 -9.09
CA GLY A 33 2.93 12.67 -10.03
C GLY A 33 2.88 12.31 -11.53
N SER A 34 2.62 13.33 -12.36
CA SER A 34 2.35 13.23 -13.80
C SER A 34 3.52 12.77 -14.69
N THR A 35 4.76 13.03 -14.29
CA THR A 35 5.98 12.55 -14.99
C THR A 35 6.68 11.42 -14.24
N PHE A 36 6.71 11.49 -12.91
CA PHE A 36 7.29 10.45 -12.06
C PHE A 36 6.41 10.22 -10.83
N PHE A 37 6.15 8.96 -10.50
CA PHE A 37 5.63 8.56 -9.20
C PHE A 37 6.76 8.06 -8.29
N LYS A 38 6.55 8.19 -6.98
CA LYS A 38 7.43 7.69 -5.92
C LYS A 38 6.56 7.02 -4.86
N ILE A 39 7.16 6.13 -4.08
CA ILE A 39 6.45 5.40 -3.04
C ILE A 39 7.31 5.36 -1.78
N THR A 40 6.69 5.63 -0.65
CA THR A 40 7.28 5.48 0.68
C THR A 40 6.65 4.27 1.34
N LEU A 41 7.47 3.27 1.67
CA LEU A 41 7.09 2.11 2.45
C LEU A 41 7.25 2.37 3.95
N VAL A 42 6.19 2.07 4.68
CA VAL A 42 6.16 2.11 6.14
C VAL A 42 6.01 0.69 6.68
N LYS A 43 6.99 0.26 7.49
CA LYS A 43 6.99 -1.01 8.21
C LYS A 43 6.88 -0.77 9.72
N PRO A 44 6.11 -1.55 10.49
CA PRO A 44 6.03 -1.41 11.94
C PRO A 44 7.43 -1.44 12.60
N GLY A 45 7.74 -0.42 13.39
CA GLY A 45 9.03 -0.31 14.10
C GLY A 45 10.24 0.09 13.26
N GLN A 46 10.06 0.45 11.97
CA GLN A 46 11.13 0.94 11.10
C GLN A 46 10.82 2.38 10.62
N PRO A 47 11.86 3.18 10.27
CA PRO A 47 11.65 4.48 9.65
C PRO A 47 10.98 4.35 8.28
N PHE A 48 10.43 5.47 7.80
CA PHE A 48 9.91 5.56 6.44
C PHE A 48 11.04 5.34 5.42
N THR A 49 10.82 4.50 4.41
CA THR A 49 11.82 4.20 3.37
C THR A 49 11.23 4.43 1.99
N ILE A 50 11.97 5.11 1.10
CA ILE A 50 11.58 5.17 -0.30
C ILE A 50 11.73 3.78 -0.92
N VAL A 51 10.77 3.39 -1.75
CA VAL A 51 10.78 2.17 -2.54
C VAL A 51 11.62 2.41 -3.78
N GLU A 52 12.61 1.56 -3.99
CA GLU A 52 13.44 1.60 -5.20
C GLU A 52 12.83 0.76 -6.32
N ASN A 53 12.99 1.23 -7.56
CA ASN A 53 12.58 0.46 -8.74
C ASN A 53 13.67 -0.54 -9.18
N THR A 54 13.39 -1.30 -10.25
CA THR A 54 14.30 -2.29 -10.83
C THR A 54 15.69 -1.74 -11.21
N ALA A 55 15.81 -0.44 -11.47
CA ALA A 55 17.05 0.26 -11.80
C ALA A 55 17.66 1.03 -10.60
N THR A 56 17.30 0.64 -9.37
CA THR A 56 17.72 1.24 -8.09
C THR A 56 17.51 2.75 -8.01
N LYS A 57 16.45 3.26 -8.67
CA LYS A 57 16.06 4.67 -8.59
C LYS A 57 14.92 4.87 -7.60
N ARG A 58 14.99 6.00 -6.90
CA ARG A 58 14.02 6.48 -5.88
C ARG A 58 12.76 7.13 -6.47
N LYS A 59 12.67 7.20 -7.80
CA LYS A 59 11.49 7.65 -8.55
C LYS A 59 11.36 6.84 -9.83
N THR A 60 10.12 6.65 -10.29
CA THR A 60 9.80 5.86 -11.48
C THR A 60 8.95 6.71 -12.43
N GLU A 61 9.29 6.69 -13.71
CA GLU A 61 8.54 7.36 -14.76
C GLU A 61 7.10 6.84 -14.79
N THR A 62 6.13 7.75 -14.87
CA THR A 62 4.67 7.46 -14.92
C THR A 62 4.27 7.00 -16.33
N TRP A 63 5.03 6.05 -16.89
CA TRP A 63 5.01 5.62 -18.28
C TRP A 63 4.90 4.09 -18.35
N LEU A 64 4.05 3.59 -19.24
CA LEU A 64 3.78 2.16 -19.46
C LEU A 64 3.88 1.85 -20.96
N THR A 65 4.68 0.86 -21.35
CA THR A 65 4.77 0.41 -22.74
C THR A 65 4.35 -1.04 -22.83
N ILE A 66 3.35 -1.34 -23.64
CA ILE A 66 2.82 -2.68 -23.85
C ILE A 66 3.32 -3.18 -25.20
N THR A 67 4.08 -4.28 -25.22
CA THR A 67 4.45 -4.99 -26.45
C THR A 67 3.61 -6.25 -26.63
N SER A 68 3.85 -7.03 -27.68
CA SER A 68 3.27 -8.36 -27.87
C SER A 68 3.65 -9.32 -26.73
N GLU A 69 4.89 -9.23 -26.24
CA GLU A 69 5.47 -10.17 -25.30
C GLU A 69 5.21 -9.78 -23.84
N GLU A 70 5.51 -8.53 -23.45
CA GLU A 70 5.49 -8.10 -22.05
C GLU A 70 5.10 -6.62 -21.89
N ARG A 71 5.19 -6.10 -20.66
CA ARG A 71 5.01 -4.69 -20.34
C ARG A 71 6.28 -4.12 -19.73
N TYR A 72 6.68 -2.96 -20.21
CA TYR A 72 7.78 -2.17 -19.64
C TYR A 72 7.22 -1.01 -18.83
N PHE A 73 7.87 -0.72 -17.70
CA PHE A 73 7.53 0.35 -16.76
C PHE A 73 8.75 1.25 -16.56
N GLY A 74 8.56 2.48 -16.07
CA GLY A 74 9.67 3.37 -15.74
C GLY A 74 10.61 3.68 -16.91
N VAL A 75 11.91 3.70 -16.65
CA VAL A 75 12.98 4.03 -17.62
C VAL A 75 13.04 3.06 -18.81
N ASP A 76 12.63 1.81 -18.61
CA ASP A 76 12.55 0.80 -19.67
C ASP A 76 11.40 1.13 -20.63
N SER A 77 10.25 1.55 -20.09
CA SER A 77 9.13 2.09 -20.87
C SER A 77 9.53 3.33 -21.70
N LEU A 78 10.27 4.27 -21.09
CA LEU A 78 10.85 5.43 -21.79
C LEU A 78 11.86 5.05 -22.89
N THR A 79 12.46 3.85 -22.82
CA THR A 79 13.36 3.35 -23.85
C THR A 79 12.59 2.68 -24.97
N GLU A 80 11.67 1.77 -24.65
CA GLU A 80 10.85 1.06 -25.62
C GLU A 80 9.84 1.95 -26.34
N SER A 81 9.45 3.10 -25.78
CA SER A 81 8.59 4.08 -26.45
C SER A 81 9.17 4.66 -27.74
N THR A 82 10.48 4.54 -27.96
CA THR A 82 11.10 4.93 -29.24
C THR A 82 10.88 3.89 -30.34
N LYS A 83 10.61 2.63 -29.97
CA LYS A 83 10.34 1.50 -30.89
C LYS A 83 8.84 1.25 -31.06
N HIS A 84 8.07 1.38 -29.97
CA HIS A 84 6.64 1.04 -29.84
C HIS A 84 5.74 2.25 -29.50
N PRO A 85 5.89 3.42 -30.17
CA PRO A 85 5.36 4.69 -29.67
C PRO A 85 3.82 4.75 -29.56
N LYS A 86 3.09 3.94 -30.35
CA LYS A 86 1.62 3.84 -30.30
C LYS A 86 1.09 3.08 -29.08
N THR A 87 1.86 2.14 -28.53
CA THR A 87 1.51 1.33 -27.37
C THR A 87 2.31 1.72 -26.12
N SER A 88 2.85 2.94 -26.13
CA SER A 88 3.47 3.62 -25.00
C SER A 88 2.56 4.71 -24.45
N PHE A 89 2.09 4.50 -23.23
CA PHE A 89 1.11 5.30 -22.53
C PHE A 89 1.82 6.23 -21.53
N SER A 90 1.51 7.53 -21.63
CA SER A 90 2.12 8.61 -20.83
C SER A 90 1.11 9.76 -20.72
N GLN A 91 1.36 10.73 -19.82
CA GLN A 91 0.43 11.85 -19.55
C GLN A 91 -0.98 11.41 -19.13
N LEU A 92 -1.12 10.24 -18.51
CA LEU A 92 -2.43 9.63 -18.18
C LEU A 92 -3.33 10.56 -17.35
N HIS A 93 -2.73 11.38 -16.47
CA HIS A 93 -3.41 12.44 -15.70
C HIS A 93 -4.26 13.38 -16.55
N ARG A 94 -3.88 13.64 -17.81
CA ARG A 94 -4.61 14.50 -18.75
C ARG A 94 -5.93 13.88 -19.20
N PHE A 95 -6.05 12.56 -19.10
CA PHE A 95 -7.17 11.77 -19.59
C PHE A 95 -8.10 11.29 -18.46
N VAL A 96 -7.76 11.54 -17.18
CA VAL A 96 -8.61 11.21 -16.04
C VAL A 96 -9.87 12.08 -16.11
N GLY A 97 -11.01 11.47 -16.44
CA GLY A 97 -12.30 12.14 -16.60
C GLY A 97 -12.39 13.00 -17.86
N GLN A 98 -11.55 12.78 -18.86
CA GLN A 98 -11.65 13.51 -20.13
C GLN A 98 -12.78 12.92 -20.99
N GLU A 99 -13.78 13.74 -21.29
CA GLU A 99 -14.84 13.42 -22.26
C GLU A 99 -14.26 13.25 -23.67
N TYR A 100 -14.83 12.32 -24.45
CA TYR A 100 -14.39 12.07 -25.82
C TYR A 100 -14.99 13.09 -26.79
N ASP A 101 -14.15 13.98 -27.29
CA ASP A 101 -14.46 14.88 -28.40
C ASP A 101 -13.39 14.66 -29.48
N SER A 102 -13.77 13.97 -30.56
CA SER A 102 -12.82 13.56 -31.60
C SER A 102 -11.99 14.72 -32.19
N GLN A 103 -12.54 15.94 -32.26
CA GLN A 103 -11.81 17.10 -32.76
C GLN A 103 -10.82 17.62 -31.70
N LYS A 104 -11.28 17.83 -30.46
CA LYS A 104 -10.40 18.33 -29.39
C LYS A 104 -9.28 17.35 -29.07
N ILE A 105 -9.55 16.04 -29.11
CA ILE A 105 -8.54 15.00 -28.91
C ILE A 105 -7.53 14.97 -30.07
N ASP A 106 -7.96 15.12 -31.32
CA ASP A 106 -7.05 15.24 -32.48
C ASP A 106 -6.16 16.51 -32.38
N GLU A 107 -6.73 17.66 -31.99
CA GLU A 107 -5.98 18.92 -31.79
C GLU A 107 -4.97 18.81 -30.62
N MET A 108 -5.38 18.23 -29.48
CA MET A 108 -4.52 18.00 -28.31
C MET A 108 -3.39 17.00 -28.60
N THR A 109 -3.69 15.90 -29.29
CA THR A 109 -2.70 14.85 -29.58
C THR A 109 -1.66 15.33 -30.57
N LYS A 110 -2.07 16.08 -31.61
CA LYS A 110 -1.16 16.75 -32.55
C LYS A 110 -0.25 17.77 -31.87
N SER A 111 -0.79 18.66 -31.06
CA SER A 111 -0.01 19.71 -30.37
C SER A 111 0.96 19.16 -29.33
N ARG A 112 0.68 18.00 -28.73
CA ARG A 112 1.52 17.35 -27.71
C ARG A 112 2.32 16.13 -28.22
N PHE A 113 2.30 15.86 -29.52
CA PHE A 113 2.94 14.68 -30.17
C PHE A 113 2.61 13.35 -29.47
N LEU A 114 1.33 13.19 -29.09
CA LEU A 114 0.77 11.92 -28.64
C LEU A 114 0.33 11.14 -29.88
N VAL A 115 0.81 9.91 -30.02
CA VAL A 115 0.59 9.07 -31.23
C VAL A 115 -0.20 7.79 -30.92
N ASN A 116 -0.71 7.69 -29.69
CA ASN A 116 -1.65 6.66 -29.30
C ASN A 116 -2.96 6.83 -30.08
N GLU A 117 -3.66 5.72 -30.31
CA GLU A 117 -4.99 5.75 -30.91
C GLU A 117 -6.04 5.80 -29.79
N PHE A 118 -7.07 6.62 -29.98
CA PHE A 118 -8.12 6.87 -29.00
C PHE A 118 -9.49 6.52 -29.57
N ALA A 119 -10.42 6.19 -28.69
CA ALA A 119 -11.82 5.91 -29.02
C ALA A 119 -12.72 6.41 -27.88
N GLU A 120 -14.02 6.49 -28.14
CA GLU A 120 -15.03 6.70 -27.10
C GLU A 120 -15.21 5.40 -26.29
N ASP A 121 -15.17 5.48 -24.96
CA ASP A 121 -15.55 4.37 -24.09
C ASP A 121 -17.09 4.30 -23.91
N ASP A 122 -17.59 3.26 -23.26
CA ASP A 122 -19.04 3.07 -23.06
C ASP A 122 -19.70 4.06 -22.07
N ARG A 123 -18.93 5.04 -21.55
CA ARG A 123 -19.37 6.14 -20.69
C ARG A 123 -19.24 7.51 -21.39
N GLY A 124 -18.77 7.57 -22.64
CA GLY A 124 -18.51 8.81 -23.37
C GLY A 124 -17.15 9.47 -23.05
N LEU A 125 -16.24 8.75 -22.41
CA LEU A 125 -14.90 9.23 -22.05
C LEU A 125 -13.85 8.77 -23.06
N VAL A 126 -12.65 9.34 -22.97
CA VAL A 126 -11.50 8.89 -23.75
C VAL A 126 -11.03 7.51 -23.29
N GLY A 127 -11.29 6.51 -24.13
CA GLY A 127 -10.68 5.20 -24.09
C GLY A 127 -9.43 5.12 -24.97
N TRP A 128 -8.48 4.27 -24.57
CA TRP A 128 -7.22 4.04 -25.28
C TRP A 128 -7.31 2.79 -26.12
N LYS A 129 -7.03 2.90 -27.41
CA LYS A 129 -7.13 1.78 -28.34
C LYS A 129 -5.85 0.95 -28.30
N LEU A 130 -5.99 -0.35 -28.03
CA LEU A 130 -4.92 -1.34 -28.06
C LEU A 130 -5.26 -2.45 -29.04
N THR A 131 -4.63 -2.43 -30.21
CA THR A 131 -4.71 -3.51 -31.21
C THR A 131 -3.84 -4.68 -30.78
N LYS A 132 -4.46 -5.78 -30.35
CA LYS A 132 -3.78 -7.03 -30.01
C LYS A 132 -3.63 -7.89 -31.25
N LYS A 133 -2.40 -8.28 -31.59
CA LYS A 133 -2.12 -9.29 -32.61
C LYS A 133 -2.00 -10.66 -31.96
N PHE A 134 -2.60 -11.67 -32.55
CA PHE A 134 -2.54 -13.07 -32.13
C PHE A 134 -1.66 -13.90 -33.08
N ASP A 135 -1.14 -15.04 -32.61
CA ASP A 135 -0.22 -15.92 -33.35
C ASP A 135 -0.79 -16.46 -34.69
N ASN A 136 -2.11 -16.52 -34.80
CA ASN A 136 -2.85 -16.87 -36.02
C ASN A 136 -2.93 -15.72 -37.05
N GLY A 137 -2.33 -14.56 -36.76
CA GLY A 137 -2.37 -13.36 -37.58
C GLY A 137 -3.64 -12.51 -37.44
N THR A 138 -4.60 -12.85 -36.57
CA THR A 138 -5.78 -12.00 -36.34
C THR A 138 -5.44 -10.81 -35.45
N GLU A 139 -6.06 -9.67 -35.73
CA GLU A 139 -5.96 -8.45 -34.92
C GLU A 139 -7.31 -8.17 -34.25
N GLU A 140 -7.30 -7.90 -32.95
CA GLU A 140 -8.48 -7.51 -32.17
C GLU A 140 -8.22 -6.15 -31.51
N ASP A 141 -9.09 -5.19 -31.79
CA ASP A 141 -9.04 -3.87 -31.19
C ASP A 141 -9.76 -3.91 -29.82
N SER A 142 -8.99 -3.71 -28.74
CA SER A 142 -9.54 -3.55 -27.40
C SER A 142 -9.50 -2.08 -26.99
N ILE A 143 -10.58 -1.59 -26.38
CA ILE A 143 -10.58 -0.31 -25.68
C ILE A 143 -10.13 -0.58 -24.23
N MET A 144 -9.17 0.21 -23.77
CA MET A 144 -8.66 0.26 -22.40
C MET A 144 -9.17 1.55 -21.74
N TYR A 145 -9.73 1.46 -20.55
CA TYR A 145 -10.08 2.63 -19.75
C TYR A 145 -8.81 3.32 -19.24
N THR A 146 -8.84 4.64 -19.04
CA THR A 146 -7.71 5.38 -18.45
C THR A 146 -7.37 4.82 -17.06
N GLU A 147 -8.40 4.41 -16.30
CA GLU A 147 -8.28 3.76 -15.00
C GLU A 147 -7.51 2.43 -15.06
N GLU A 148 -7.64 1.65 -16.14
CA GLU A 148 -6.87 0.40 -16.29
C GLU A 148 -5.38 0.66 -16.53
N LEU A 149 -5.03 1.74 -17.24
CA LEU A 149 -3.63 2.11 -17.46
C LEU A 149 -2.99 2.66 -16.18
N ILE A 150 -3.75 3.46 -15.40
CA ILE A 150 -3.33 3.94 -14.08
C ILE A 150 -3.21 2.75 -13.10
N ALA A 151 -4.16 1.82 -13.09
CA ALA A 151 -4.13 0.62 -12.27
C ALA A 151 -2.88 -0.23 -12.52
N GLN A 152 -2.42 -0.32 -13.77
CA GLN A 152 -1.17 -1.02 -14.10
C GLN A 152 0.07 -0.35 -13.47
N LEU A 153 0.15 0.98 -13.48
CA LEU A 153 1.24 1.71 -12.81
C LEU A 153 1.16 1.57 -11.28
N LEU A 154 -0.03 1.71 -10.69
CA LEU A 154 -0.25 1.51 -9.24
C LEU A 154 0.08 0.06 -8.83
N LYS A 155 -0.28 -0.93 -9.65
CA LYS A 155 0.04 -2.34 -9.40
C LYS A 155 1.54 -2.62 -9.48
N TYR A 156 2.25 -2.07 -10.47
CA TYR A 156 3.72 -2.17 -10.53
C TYR A 156 4.38 -1.51 -9.30
N GLY A 157 3.92 -0.31 -8.91
CA GLY A 157 4.38 0.36 -7.70
C GLY A 157 4.18 -0.46 -6.43
N ARG A 158 2.99 -1.09 -6.30
CA ARG A 158 2.70 -2.06 -5.25
C ARG A 158 3.66 -3.26 -5.30
N GLN A 159 3.88 -3.87 -6.45
CA GLN A 159 4.79 -5.03 -6.59
C GLN A 159 6.23 -4.70 -6.15
N MET A 160 6.76 -3.52 -6.52
CA MET A 160 8.08 -3.06 -6.05
C MET A 160 8.10 -2.89 -4.52
N SER A 161 7.01 -2.32 -3.98
CA SER A 161 6.85 -2.15 -2.53
C SER A 161 6.77 -3.50 -1.80
N GLU A 162 6.04 -4.48 -2.34
CA GLU A 162 5.90 -5.83 -1.80
C GLU A 162 7.25 -6.59 -1.81
N LYS A 163 8.05 -6.41 -2.87
CA LYS A 163 9.42 -6.95 -2.99
C LYS A 163 10.36 -6.38 -1.92
N GLN A 164 10.33 -5.07 -1.68
CA GLN A 164 11.11 -4.42 -0.61
C GLN A 164 10.52 -4.68 0.80
N ALA A 165 9.22 -4.99 0.88
CA ALA A 165 8.56 -5.34 2.12
C ALA A 165 8.93 -6.73 2.62
N GLY A 166 8.96 -7.72 1.71
CA GLY A 166 8.96 -9.14 2.06
C GLY A 166 7.56 -9.65 2.44
N GLY A 167 6.51 -8.97 1.96
CA GLY A 167 5.12 -9.26 2.34
C GLY A 167 4.10 -8.48 1.49
N THR A 168 2.83 -8.90 1.55
CA THR A 168 1.73 -8.28 0.80
C THR A 168 1.43 -6.87 1.34
N ILE A 169 1.07 -5.94 0.44
CA ILE A 169 0.64 -4.58 0.79
C ILE A 169 -0.76 -4.36 0.22
N LYS A 170 -1.63 -3.77 1.03
CA LYS A 170 -3.02 -3.46 0.65
C LYS A 170 -3.34 -1.99 0.85
N ASP A 171 -3.10 -1.44 2.04
CA ASP A 171 -3.57 -0.11 2.40
C ASP A 171 -2.57 0.98 2.00
N CYS A 172 -3.09 2.08 1.45
CA CYS A 172 -2.28 3.17 0.91
C CYS A 172 -2.95 4.55 1.03
N VAL A 173 -2.14 5.59 0.87
CA VAL A 173 -2.60 6.97 0.56
C VAL A 173 -2.01 7.36 -0.78
N ILE A 174 -2.80 8.02 -1.62
CA ILE A 174 -2.40 8.40 -2.99
C ILE A 174 -2.55 9.92 -3.12
N THR A 175 -1.50 10.61 -3.59
CA THR A 175 -1.62 12.02 -3.94
C THR A 175 -2.41 12.22 -5.24
N ILE A 176 -3.13 13.33 -5.30
CA ILE A 176 -3.85 13.82 -6.47
C ILE A 176 -3.67 15.34 -6.58
N PRO A 177 -3.82 15.95 -7.76
CA PRO A 177 -3.95 17.40 -7.87
C PRO A 177 -5.19 17.90 -7.13
N SER A 178 -5.08 19.04 -6.45
CA SER A 178 -6.15 19.69 -5.69
C SER A 178 -7.41 19.93 -6.52
N TYR A 179 -7.23 20.20 -7.81
CA TYR A 179 -8.28 20.51 -8.78
C TYR A 179 -9.06 19.30 -9.32
N TYR A 180 -8.74 18.07 -8.90
CA TYR A 180 -9.51 16.89 -9.31
C TYR A 180 -10.95 16.95 -8.79
N THR A 181 -11.91 16.82 -9.70
CA THR A 181 -13.35 16.77 -9.40
C THR A 181 -13.74 15.50 -8.62
N PRO A 182 -14.90 15.46 -7.95
CA PRO A 182 -15.39 14.24 -7.28
C PRO A 182 -15.44 12.99 -8.19
N SER A 183 -15.73 13.13 -9.48
CA SER A 183 -15.67 11.98 -10.41
C SER A 183 -14.24 11.56 -10.74
N GLN A 184 -13.32 12.49 -11.01
CA GLN A 184 -11.90 12.15 -11.23
C GLN A 184 -11.29 11.47 -10.00
N ARG A 185 -11.65 11.91 -8.79
CA ARG A 185 -11.28 11.27 -7.52
C ARG A 185 -11.79 9.82 -7.45
N ARG A 186 -13.05 9.56 -7.82
CA ARG A 186 -13.58 8.19 -7.92
C ARG A 186 -12.85 7.33 -8.96
N MET A 187 -12.48 7.88 -10.12
CA MET A 187 -11.69 7.14 -11.12
C MET A 187 -10.30 6.71 -10.59
N ILE A 188 -9.66 7.51 -9.72
CA ILE A 188 -8.42 7.09 -9.03
C ILE A 188 -8.69 5.98 -8.00
N LEU A 189 -9.82 6.01 -7.30
CA LEU A 189 -10.23 4.90 -6.41
C LEU A 189 -10.51 3.62 -7.21
N ASP A 190 -11.21 3.71 -8.34
CA ASP A 190 -11.47 2.59 -9.26
C ASP A 190 -10.14 2.00 -9.79
N SER A 191 -9.18 2.87 -10.14
CA SER A 191 -7.82 2.47 -10.54
C SER A 191 -7.08 1.71 -9.43
N ALA A 192 -7.18 2.19 -8.18
CA ALA A 192 -6.57 1.53 -7.03
C ALA A 192 -7.23 0.18 -6.71
N ASP A 193 -8.56 0.09 -6.81
CA ASP A 193 -9.33 -1.15 -6.63
C ASP A 193 -9.00 -2.21 -7.70
N ILE A 194 -8.77 -1.80 -8.95
CA ILE A 194 -8.26 -2.69 -10.00
C ILE A 194 -6.84 -3.18 -9.63
N ALA A 195 -5.96 -2.31 -9.12
CA ALA A 195 -4.63 -2.68 -8.61
C ALA A 195 -4.66 -3.51 -7.29
N GLY A 196 -5.84 -3.72 -6.71
CA GLY A 196 -6.04 -4.42 -5.44
C GLY A 196 -5.53 -3.65 -4.21
N LEU A 197 -5.43 -2.33 -4.33
CA LEU A 197 -5.08 -1.40 -3.26
C LEU A 197 -6.34 -0.85 -2.58
N SER A 198 -6.22 -0.56 -1.29
CA SER A 198 -7.24 0.02 -0.42
C SER A 198 -6.79 1.44 -0.08
N VAL A 199 -7.52 2.44 -0.59
CA VAL A 199 -7.14 3.85 -0.42
C VAL A 199 -7.74 4.37 0.88
N LEU A 200 -6.88 4.60 1.88
CA LEU A 200 -7.25 5.18 3.17
C LEU A 200 -7.66 6.65 3.01
N GLN A 201 -6.97 7.39 2.13
CA GLN A 201 -7.25 8.77 1.79
C GLN A 201 -6.66 9.12 0.42
N LEU A 202 -7.38 9.93 -0.38
CA LEU A 202 -6.79 10.73 -1.45
C LEU A 202 -6.35 12.08 -0.87
N LEU A 203 -5.12 12.49 -1.13
CA LEU A 203 -4.48 13.66 -0.50
C LEU A 203 -4.02 14.64 -1.59
N HIS A 204 -4.15 15.96 -1.39
CA HIS A 204 -3.61 16.89 -2.38
C HIS A 204 -2.07 16.91 -2.33
N GLU A 205 -1.39 17.06 -3.46
CA GLU A 205 0.09 17.07 -3.54
C GLU A 205 0.72 18.08 -2.56
N ASN A 206 0.34 19.35 -2.66
CA ASN A 206 0.83 20.41 -1.76
C ASN A 206 0.42 20.16 -0.29
N THR A 207 -0.76 19.58 -0.03
CA THR A 207 -1.17 19.22 1.34
C THR A 207 -0.26 18.12 1.93
N ALA A 208 0.20 17.17 1.11
CA ALA A 208 1.15 16.14 1.52
C ALA A 208 2.53 16.75 1.85
N ALA A 209 3.05 17.62 0.98
CA ALA A 209 4.30 18.34 1.25
C ALA A 209 4.20 19.24 2.50
N ALA A 210 3.09 19.96 2.65
CA ALA A 210 2.81 20.80 3.81
C ALA A 210 2.72 19.98 5.11
N THR A 211 2.17 18.76 5.05
CA THR A 211 2.17 17.80 6.16
C THR A 211 3.60 17.46 6.58
N MET A 212 4.48 17.13 5.61
CA MET A 212 5.88 16.82 5.89
C MET A 212 6.62 18.01 6.53
N PHE A 213 6.48 19.21 5.98
CA PHE A 213 7.07 20.44 6.51
C PHE A 213 6.66 20.69 7.98
N GLY A 214 5.40 20.45 8.32
CA GLY A 214 4.89 20.61 9.69
C GLY A 214 5.45 19.60 10.69
N ILE A 215 5.86 18.41 10.24
CA ILE A 215 6.41 17.34 11.09
C ILE A 215 7.90 17.56 11.38
N ASP A 216 8.64 18.01 10.38
CA ASP A 216 10.08 18.32 10.49
C ASP A 216 10.35 19.62 11.27
N ARG A 217 9.33 20.49 11.40
CA ARG A 217 9.42 21.74 12.16
C ARG A 217 9.52 21.47 13.68
N LEU A 218 10.50 22.10 14.32
CA LEU A 218 10.81 21.93 15.75
C LEU A 218 10.27 23.03 16.68
N ASP A 219 10.02 24.25 16.16
CA ASP A 219 9.47 25.39 16.93
C ASP A 219 8.02 25.63 16.52
N THR A 220 7.08 25.34 17.42
CA THR A 220 5.62 25.39 17.17
C THR A 220 4.93 26.60 17.81
N GLU A 221 5.65 27.46 18.54
CA GLU A 221 5.04 28.48 19.40
C GLU A 221 4.53 29.72 18.63
N LYS A 222 5.05 29.96 17.43
CA LYS A 222 4.65 31.08 16.57
C LYS A 222 3.87 30.60 15.35
N PRO A 223 2.72 31.22 15.04
CA PRO A 223 2.07 31.06 13.73
C PRO A 223 3.05 31.36 12.59
N LEU A 224 2.96 30.59 11.50
CA LEU A 224 3.75 30.80 10.29
C LEU A 224 2.84 30.56 9.07
N THR A 225 2.85 31.48 8.12
CA THR A 225 2.13 31.35 6.85
C THR A 225 3.12 31.07 5.72
N VAL A 226 3.01 29.87 5.12
CA VAL A 226 3.90 29.39 4.07
C VAL A 226 3.14 29.27 2.76
N LEU A 227 3.71 29.80 1.68
CA LEU A 227 3.23 29.58 0.32
C LEU A 227 4.02 28.43 -0.32
N PHE A 228 3.35 27.33 -0.61
CA PHE A 228 3.91 26.21 -1.37
C PHE A 228 3.67 26.43 -2.86
N TYR A 229 4.74 26.44 -3.65
CA TYR A 229 4.68 26.56 -5.12
C TYR A 229 5.24 25.28 -5.75
N ASN A 230 4.36 24.43 -6.29
CA ASN A 230 4.73 23.18 -6.95
C ASN A 230 4.54 23.33 -8.46
N MET A 231 5.64 23.31 -9.23
CA MET A 231 5.54 23.14 -10.69
C MET A 231 5.94 21.73 -11.08
N GLY A 232 4.93 20.93 -11.40
CA GLY A 232 5.06 19.52 -11.74
C GLY A 232 5.45 19.30 -13.20
N GLY A 233 5.02 18.16 -13.71
CA GLY A 233 5.23 17.76 -15.11
C GLY A 233 4.30 18.47 -16.08
N MET A 234 3.03 18.60 -15.74
CA MET A 234 1.96 19.04 -16.66
C MET A 234 1.23 20.30 -16.19
N ASP A 235 1.49 20.70 -14.96
CA ASP A 235 0.67 21.56 -14.13
C ASP A 235 1.50 22.30 -13.08
N THR A 236 0.93 23.39 -12.56
CA THR A 236 1.42 24.15 -11.42
C THR A 236 0.32 24.22 -10.37
N GLU A 237 0.65 23.93 -9.11
CA GLU A 237 -0.26 24.05 -7.96
C GLU A 237 0.34 24.96 -6.90
N VAL A 238 -0.45 25.91 -6.38
CA VAL A 238 -0.03 26.82 -5.33
C VAL A 238 -1.00 26.76 -4.16
N SER A 239 -0.47 26.59 -2.96
CA SER A 239 -1.27 26.49 -1.73
C SER A 239 -0.70 27.42 -0.66
N VAL A 240 -1.57 28.14 0.05
CA VAL A 240 -1.16 28.92 1.23
C VAL A 240 -1.58 28.15 2.48
N VAL A 241 -0.62 27.93 3.38
CA VAL A 241 -0.76 27.06 4.54
C VAL A 241 -0.37 27.80 5.80
N ARG A 242 -1.20 27.73 6.83
CA ARG A 242 -0.90 28.25 8.16
C ARG A 242 -0.51 27.11 9.10
N TYR A 243 0.63 27.28 9.74
CA TYR A 243 1.10 26.42 10.82
C TYR A 243 0.88 27.13 12.15
N SER A 244 0.26 26.45 13.11
CA SER A 244 0.06 26.94 14.48
C SER A 244 0.05 25.78 15.47
N ALA A 245 -0.32 26.05 16.73
CA ALA A 245 -0.48 25.03 17.76
C ALA A 245 -1.91 25.05 18.33
N ILE A 246 -2.54 23.88 18.45
CA ILE A 246 -3.83 23.68 19.13
C ILE A 246 -3.59 23.02 20.49
N THR A 247 -4.09 23.64 21.56
CA THR A 247 -4.03 23.09 22.92
C THR A 247 -5.30 22.32 23.26
N GLU A 248 -5.21 21.01 23.46
CA GLU A 248 -6.36 20.19 23.88
C GLU A 248 -6.67 20.37 25.37
N THR A 249 -7.84 20.92 25.68
CA THR A 249 -8.43 20.86 27.03
C THR A 249 -9.09 19.49 27.26
N PRO A 250 -9.04 18.91 28.48
CA PRO A 250 -8.37 19.39 29.69
C PRO A 250 -6.88 18.98 29.78
N SER A 251 -6.32 18.31 28.77
CA SER A 251 -4.94 17.76 28.84
C SER A 251 -3.83 18.82 28.90
N ASN A 252 -4.15 20.05 28.47
CA ASN A 252 -3.24 21.19 28.32
C ASN A 252 -1.98 20.87 27.50
N LYS A 253 -2.10 19.93 26.55
CA LYS A 253 -1.06 19.59 25.57
C LYS A 253 -1.33 20.34 24.28
N SER A 254 -0.30 21.02 23.79
CA SER A 254 -0.28 21.61 22.46
C SER A 254 0.16 20.59 21.42
N TYR A 255 -0.50 20.58 20.26
CA TYR A 255 -0.15 19.78 19.10
C TYR A 255 -0.04 20.68 17.87
N GLU A 256 0.76 20.27 16.91
CA GLU A 256 0.92 20.95 15.63
C GLU A 256 -0.42 20.99 14.88
N HIS A 257 -0.77 22.16 14.35
CA HIS A 257 -1.91 22.37 13.48
C HIS A 257 -1.46 22.93 12.14
N ILE A 258 -1.89 22.26 11.06
CA ILE A 258 -1.62 22.59 9.68
C ILE A 258 -2.96 22.90 9.02
N GLU A 259 -3.15 24.13 8.57
CA GLU A 259 -4.40 24.62 7.99
C GLU A 259 -4.15 25.07 6.55
N ILE A 260 -4.76 24.38 5.58
CA ILE A 260 -4.69 24.76 4.16
C ILE A 260 -5.72 25.88 3.94
N LEU A 261 -5.27 27.14 3.87
CA LEU A 261 -6.14 28.31 3.77
C LEU A 261 -6.77 28.45 2.39
N ALA A 262 -5.98 28.24 1.33
CA ALA A 262 -6.44 28.33 -0.06
C ALA A 262 -5.55 27.52 -1.00
N GLU A 263 -6.12 27.14 -2.15
CA GLU A 263 -5.41 26.47 -3.25
C GLU A 263 -5.80 27.11 -4.59
N SER A 264 -4.83 27.18 -5.52
CA SER A 264 -4.98 27.59 -6.91
C SER A 264 -4.04 26.76 -7.80
N TYR A 265 -4.19 26.87 -9.11
CA TYR A 265 -3.47 26.02 -10.05
C TYR A 265 -3.49 26.57 -11.48
N ASP A 266 -2.56 26.11 -12.30
CA ASP A 266 -2.65 26.14 -13.76
C ASP A 266 -2.45 24.71 -14.29
N LYS A 267 -3.49 24.13 -14.91
CA LYS A 267 -3.52 22.72 -15.36
C LYS A 267 -2.75 22.48 -16.66
N GLU A 268 -2.23 23.53 -17.29
CA GLU A 268 -1.53 23.50 -18.58
C GLU A 268 -0.23 24.33 -18.54
N LEU A 269 0.42 24.34 -17.39
CA LEU A 269 1.72 24.98 -17.16
C LEU A 269 2.60 24.09 -16.30
N GLY A 270 3.31 23.15 -16.93
CA GLY A 270 4.30 22.31 -16.25
C GLY A 270 5.60 22.17 -17.04
N GLY A 271 6.55 21.42 -16.48
CA GLY A 271 7.85 21.19 -17.10
C GLY A 271 7.81 20.55 -18.50
N GLN A 272 6.72 19.88 -18.89
CA GLN A 272 6.51 19.29 -20.22
C GLN A 272 6.08 20.33 -21.27
N ASP A 273 5.41 21.42 -20.89
CA ASP A 273 5.05 22.47 -21.86
C ASP A 273 6.31 23.21 -22.33
N PHE A 274 7.30 23.38 -21.44
CA PHE A 274 8.66 23.80 -21.80
C PHE A 274 9.42 22.78 -22.66
N ASP A 275 9.23 21.48 -22.43
CA ASP A 275 9.79 20.45 -23.33
C ASP A 275 9.21 20.57 -24.75
N LEU A 276 7.90 20.89 -24.89
CA LEU A 276 7.29 21.10 -26.22
C LEU A 276 7.86 22.32 -26.96
N VAL A 277 8.25 23.39 -26.25
CA VAL A 277 8.96 24.53 -26.87
C VAL A 277 10.32 24.08 -27.42
N LEU A 278 11.15 23.43 -26.59
CA LEU A 278 12.46 22.91 -26.99
C LEU A 278 12.36 21.88 -28.13
N LEU A 279 11.39 20.97 -28.05
CA LEU A 279 11.12 19.96 -29.08
C LEU A 279 10.87 20.60 -30.44
N ASN A 280 10.06 21.65 -30.48
CA ASN A 280 9.78 22.38 -31.72
C ASN A 280 11.02 23.13 -32.22
N MET A 281 11.72 23.89 -31.37
CA MET A 281 12.96 24.59 -31.76
C MET A 281 14.00 23.64 -32.37
N ILE A 282 14.19 22.46 -31.77
CA ILE A 282 15.19 21.48 -32.20
C ILE A 282 14.71 20.71 -33.44
N ALA A 283 13.41 20.41 -33.57
CA ALA A 283 12.83 19.85 -34.78
C ALA A 283 13.00 20.79 -35.98
N ASP A 284 12.75 22.10 -35.81
CA ASP A 284 12.94 23.10 -36.87
C ASP A 284 14.40 23.21 -37.31
N ARG A 285 15.34 23.18 -36.37
CA ARG A 285 16.78 23.13 -36.68
C ARG A 285 17.15 21.90 -37.51
N PHE A 286 16.61 20.73 -37.16
CA PHE A 286 16.86 19.48 -37.90
C PHE A 286 16.21 19.49 -39.30
N ASN A 287 14.99 20.00 -39.44
CA ASN A 287 14.30 20.11 -40.72
C ASN A 287 14.98 21.12 -41.66
N ASN A 288 15.57 22.18 -41.12
CA ASN A 288 16.30 23.20 -41.88
C ASN A 288 17.74 22.83 -42.27
N LEU A 289 18.22 21.62 -41.91
CA LEU A 289 19.50 21.10 -42.37
C LEU A 289 19.54 20.98 -43.91
N LYS A 290 20.70 21.23 -44.52
CA LYS A 290 20.85 21.19 -46.00
C LYS A 290 20.58 19.79 -46.55
N GLU A 291 20.98 18.79 -45.78
CA GLU A 291 20.81 17.35 -45.98
C GLU A 291 19.34 16.93 -45.95
N ARG A 292 18.48 17.72 -45.29
CA ARG A 292 17.03 17.49 -45.11
C ARG A 292 16.16 18.35 -46.03
N LYS A 293 16.76 19.18 -46.91
CA LYS A 293 16.03 20.05 -47.84
C LYS A 293 15.07 19.24 -48.73
N GLY A 294 13.78 19.56 -48.65
CA GLY A 294 12.71 18.90 -49.42
C GLY A 294 12.26 17.54 -48.87
N LYS A 295 12.66 17.18 -47.65
CA LYS A 295 12.14 16.02 -46.91
C LYS A 295 10.90 16.38 -46.10
N ALA A 296 10.11 15.38 -45.71
CA ALA A 296 8.99 15.56 -44.78
C ALA A 296 9.49 15.95 -43.38
N ASP A 297 8.73 16.80 -42.67
CA ASP A 297 9.02 17.24 -41.31
C ASP A 297 9.18 16.03 -40.36
N ILE A 298 10.21 16.03 -39.51
CA ILE A 298 10.44 15.01 -38.48
C ILE A 298 9.21 14.77 -37.58
N ARG A 299 8.39 15.80 -37.34
CA ARG A 299 7.16 15.75 -36.54
C ARG A 299 6.12 14.79 -37.11
N THR A 300 6.18 14.44 -38.40
CA THR A 300 5.28 13.45 -39.01
C THR A 300 5.81 12.01 -38.92
N ASN A 301 6.87 11.78 -38.13
CA ASN A 301 7.45 10.45 -37.91
C ASN A 301 7.46 10.15 -36.41
N ASP A 302 6.48 9.36 -35.96
CA ASP A 302 6.26 8.95 -34.57
C ASP A 302 7.54 8.49 -33.86
N LYS A 303 8.37 7.67 -34.52
CA LYS A 303 9.61 7.15 -33.92
C LYS A 303 10.67 8.23 -33.80
N ALA A 304 10.84 9.07 -34.82
CA ALA A 304 11.83 10.14 -34.80
C ALA A 304 11.47 11.24 -33.79
N ILE A 305 10.19 11.62 -33.69
CA ILE A 305 9.76 12.65 -32.72
C ILE A 305 9.81 12.13 -31.27
N LYS A 306 9.49 10.84 -31.01
CA LYS A 306 9.70 10.26 -29.67
C LYS A 306 11.18 10.10 -29.30
N ARG A 307 12.06 9.74 -30.26
CA ARG A 307 13.52 9.79 -30.06
C ARG A 307 14.00 11.19 -29.71
N LEU A 308 13.50 12.21 -30.41
CA LEU A 308 13.86 13.60 -30.12
C LEU A 308 13.36 14.06 -28.75
N MET A 309 12.11 13.74 -28.38
CA MET A 309 11.54 14.06 -27.06
C MET A 309 12.39 13.52 -25.90
N LYS A 310 12.90 12.28 -26.03
CA LYS A 310 13.79 11.67 -25.02
C LYS A 310 15.09 12.45 -24.81
N GLU A 311 15.62 13.08 -25.85
CA GLU A 311 16.81 13.93 -25.74
C GLU A 311 16.45 15.35 -25.26
N VAL A 312 15.30 15.89 -25.65
CA VAL A 312 14.80 17.21 -25.22
C VAL A 312 14.68 17.33 -23.70
N ILE A 313 14.14 16.31 -23.03
CA ILE A 313 14.03 16.27 -21.57
C ILE A 313 15.41 16.46 -20.92
N LYS A 314 16.45 15.75 -21.40
CA LYS A 314 17.83 15.92 -20.93
C LYS A 314 18.40 17.31 -21.26
N ILE A 315 18.07 17.85 -22.43
CA ILE A 315 18.54 19.17 -22.87
C ILE A 315 17.99 20.26 -21.94
N LYS A 316 16.72 20.18 -21.51
CA LYS A 316 16.12 21.10 -20.53
C LYS A 316 16.85 21.03 -19.19
N ASP A 317 17.14 19.83 -18.69
CA ASP A 317 17.87 19.64 -17.44
C ASP A 317 19.30 20.22 -17.52
N ILE A 318 20.01 19.99 -18.64
CA ILE A 318 21.33 20.56 -18.90
C ILE A 318 21.26 22.09 -18.98
N LEU A 319 20.26 22.67 -19.64
CA LEU A 319 20.06 24.12 -19.74
C LEU A 319 19.66 24.76 -18.41
N SER A 320 19.04 24.01 -17.49
CA SER A 320 18.75 24.50 -16.14
C SER A 320 20.03 24.76 -15.34
N ALA A 321 21.05 23.89 -15.49
CA ALA A 321 22.38 24.08 -14.90
C ALA A 321 23.31 25.00 -15.71
N ASN A 322 23.29 24.91 -17.05
CA ASN A 322 24.26 25.54 -17.95
C ASN A 322 23.65 26.62 -18.84
N LYS A 323 24.45 27.62 -19.26
CA LYS A 323 23.98 28.69 -20.16
C LYS A 323 23.78 28.25 -21.62
N GLN A 324 24.36 27.11 -22.02
CA GLN A 324 24.27 26.55 -23.36
C GLN A 324 24.46 25.03 -23.33
N ASN A 325 24.05 24.34 -24.39
CA ASN A 325 24.27 22.90 -24.58
C ASN A 325 24.67 22.58 -26.04
N GLN A 326 25.64 21.68 -26.23
CA GLN A 326 25.98 21.11 -27.54
C GLN A 326 25.18 19.83 -27.77
N ILE A 327 24.16 19.92 -28.61
CA ILE A 327 23.29 18.81 -28.99
C ILE A 327 23.98 17.96 -30.07
N LYS A 328 24.05 16.65 -29.83
CA LYS A 328 24.55 15.64 -30.78
C LYS A 328 23.59 14.45 -30.79
N ILE A 329 22.78 14.32 -31.84
CA ILE A 329 21.80 13.23 -32.00
C ILE A 329 22.13 12.47 -33.29
N GLY A 330 22.62 11.24 -33.16
CA GLY A 330 22.99 10.38 -34.28
C GLY A 330 21.77 9.85 -35.04
N GLU A 331 21.84 9.91 -36.38
CA GLU A 331 20.88 9.32 -37.33
C GLU A 331 19.41 9.49 -36.89
N LEU A 332 18.99 10.74 -36.69
CA LEU A 332 17.66 11.04 -36.13
C LEU A 332 16.54 10.65 -37.10
N GLN A 333 16.71 10.97 -38.40
CA GLN A 333 15.88 10.50 -39.51
C GLN A 333 16.68 10.59 -40.83
N ASP A 334 16.35 9.75 -41.81
CA ASP A 334 16.97 9.70 -43.15
C ASP A 334 18.51 9.55 -43.13
N TYR A 335 19.06 8.87 -42.11
CA TYR A 335 20.51 8.78 -41.81
C TYR A 335 21.21 10.13 -41.55
N VAL A 336 20.44 11.22 -41.35
CA VAL A 336 20.97 12.54 -41.01
C VAL A 336 21.11 12.66 -39.49
N SER A 337 22.28 13.08 -39.04
CA SER A 337 22.56 13.38 -37.63
C SER A 337 22.40 14.88 -37.35
N LEU A 338 21.89 15.23 -36.17
CA LEU A 338 21.79 16.62 -35.72
C LEU A 338 23.01 16.98 -34.85
N LEU A 339 23.81 17.94 -35.32
CA LEU A 339 24.81 18.66 -34.52
C LEU A 339 24.42 20.13 -34.46
N THR A 340 24.14 20.66 -33.26
CA THR A 340 23.77 22.07 -33.06
C THR A 340 24.07 22.54 -31.63
N THR A 341 24.18 23.84 -31.40
CA THR A 341 24.30 24.43 -30.04
C THR A 341 23.02 25.19 -29.74
N ILE A 342 22.43 25.00 -28.56
CA ILE A 342 21.28 25.79 -28.08
C ILE A 342 21.70 26.60 -26.84
N GLU A 343 21.23 27.84 -26.75
CA GLU A 343 21.46 28.70 -25.58
C GLU A 343 20.24 28.75 -24.67
N ARG A 344 20.46 28.89 -23.36
CA ARG A 344 19.37 29.05 -22.38
C ARG A 344 18.52 30.27 -22.72
N LYS A 345 19.16 31.40 -23.06
CA LYS A 345 18.46 32.65 -23.38
C LYS A 345 17.50 32.47 -24.56
N GLU A 346 17.92 31.75 -25.60
CA GLU A 346 17.09 31.49 -26.78
C GLU A 346 15.86 30.64 -26.44
N PHE A 347 16.03 29.63 -25.59
CA PHE A 347 14.93 28.84 -25.03
C PHE A 347 14.00 29.68 -24.14
N GLU A 348 14.56 30.55 -23.30
CA GLU A 348 13.80 31.45 -22.44
C GLU A 348 12.97 32.46 -23.26
N ASP A 349 13.58 33.10 -24.26
CA ASP A 349 12.90 34.01 -25.20
C ASP A 349 11.72 33.31 -25.91
N ALA A 350 11.90 32.05 -26.34
CA ALA A 350 10.85 31.25 -26.97
C ALA A 350 9.73 30.81 -26.00
N SER A 351 10.04 30.73 -24.70
CA SER A 351 9.10 30.28 -23.66
C SER A 351 8.38 31.42 -22.93
N GLN A 352 8.51 32.68 -23.39
CA GLN A 352 7.93 33.85 -22.72
C GLN A 352 6.44 33.71 -22.40
N HIS A 353 5.65 33.16 -23.33
CA HIS A 353 4.21 32.92 -23.16
C HIS A 353 3.84 31.94 -22.03
N LEU A 354 4.78 31.09 -21.58
CA LEU A 354 4.64 30.25 -20.39
C LEU A 354 5.08 31.02 -19.13
N PHE A 355 6.16 31.79 -19.22
CA PHE A 355 6.64 32.62 -18.11
C PHE A 355 5.64 33.70 -17.69
N ASP A 356 4.88 34.27 -18.63
CA ASP A 356 3.82 35.24 -18.36
C ASP A 356 2.70 34.68 -17.45
N ARG A 357 2.55 33.34 -17.40
CA ARG A 357 1.53 32.64 -16.58
C ARG A 357 2.02 32.24 -15.19
N VAL A 358 3.34 32.19 -14.95
CA VAL A 358 3.98 31.66 -13.72
C VAL A 358 3.40 32.24 -12.43
N MET A 359 3.05 33.53 -12.43
CA MET A 359 2.55 34.23 -11.24
C MET A 359 1.02 34.25 -11.10
N ALA A 360 0.25 33.79 -12.10
CA ALA A 360 -1.21 33.88 -12.06
C ALA A 360 -1.82 33.03 -10.91
N PRO A 361 -1.42 31.76 -10.67
CA PRO A 361 -1.90 31.00 -9.53
C PRO A 361 -1.54 31.64 -8.18
N VAL A 362 -0.35 32.27 -8.07
CA VAL A 362 0.09 32.95 -6.85
C VAL A 362 -0.81 34.15 -6.52
N GLN A 363 -1.26 34.90 -7.53
CA GLN A 363 -2.20 36.00 -7.33
C GLN A 363 -3.57 35.48 -6.88
N GLU A 364 -4.08 34.43 -7.55
CA GLU A 364 -5.37 33.81 -7.25
C GLU A 364 -5.42 33.20 -5.83
N VAL A 365 -4.36 32.52 -5.37
CA VAL A 365 -4.36 31.89 -4.04
C VAL A 365 -4.33 32.93 -2.91
N LEU A 366 -3.64 34.06 -3.12
CA LEU A 366 -3.58 35.16 -2.15
C LEU A 366 -4.95 35.84 -2.04
N GLU A 367 -5.61 36.09 -3.18
CA GLU A 367 -7.00 36.60 -3.21
C GLU A 367 -7.97 35.65 -2.49
N LYS A 368 -7.93 34.35 -2.80
CA LYS A 368 -8.75 33.32 -2.14
C LYS A 368 -8.49 33.21 -0.63
N ALA A 369 -7.25 33.35 -0.19
CA ALA A 369 -6.88 33.33 1.23
C ALA A 369 -7.24 34.64 1.96
N GLY A 370 -7.56 35.72 1.24
CA GLY A 370 -7.73 37.05 1.81
C GLY A 370 -6.43 37.65 2.35
N LEU A 371 -5.29 37.33 1.72
CA LEU A 371 -3.95 37.70 2.18
C LEU A 371 -3.18 38.53 1.14
N THR A 372 -2.19 39.28 1.60
CA THR A 372 -1.23 40.01 0.78
C THR A 372 0.12 39.29 0.71
N ILE A 373 1.02 39.76 -0.15
CA ILE A 373 2.39 39.22 -0.26
C ILE A 373 3.16 39.41 1.05
N GLU A 374 2.86 40.50 1.75
CA GLU A 374 3.43 40.88 3.04
C GLU A 374 2.98 39.97 4.20
N ASP A 375 1.85 39.25 4.08
CA ASP A 375 1.33 38.30 5.08
C ASP A 375 1.92 36.88 4.94
N ILE A 376 2.60 36.58 3.84
CA ILE A 376 3.33 35.33 3.65
C ILE A 376 4.67 35.46 4.37
N ASP A 377 5.00 34.56 5.30
CA ASP A 377 6.31 34.55 5.94
C ASP A 377 7.36 33.95 5.00
N GLN A 378 7.07 32.75 4.48
CA GLN A 378 8.01 31.88 3.76
C GLN A 378 7.40 31.31 2.48
N VAL A 379 8.24 30.99 1.50
CA VAL A 379 7.86 30.35 0.25
C VAL A 379 8.65 29.04 0.14
N GLU A 380 8.00 27.91 -0.11
CA GLU A 380 8.65 26.62 -0.38
C GLU A 380 8.43 26.21 -1.84
N LEU A 381 9.51 25.88 -2.54
CA LEU A 381 9.47 25.43 -3.93
C LEU A 381 9.45 23.90 -4.03
N LEU A 382 8.56 23.38 -4.86
CA LEU A 382 8.34 21.96 -5.09
C LEU A 382 8.26 21.63 -6.60
N GLY A 383 8.37 20.34 -6.91
CA GLY A 383 8.23 19.84 -8.27
C GLY A 383 9.49 19.96 -9.12
N GLY A 384 9.43 19.45 -10.35
CA GLY A 384 10.56 19.42 -11.27
C GLY A 384 10.75 20.70 -12.08
N GLY A 385 9.65 21.42 -12.39
CA GLY A 385 9.65 22.59 -13.26
C GLY A 385 10.36 23.80 -12.66
N ILE A 386 10.32 23.96 -11.33
CA ILE A 386 11.01 25.05 -10.61
C ILE A 386 12.53 25.03 -10.81
N ARG A 387 13.12 23.96 -11.34
CA ARG A 387 14.56 23.89 -11.67
C ARG A 387 14.95 24.83 -12.82
N ILE A 388 14.00 25.30 -13.64
CA ILE A 388 14.24 26.32 -14.67
C ILE A 388 14.51 27.67 -13.96
N PRO A 389 15.73 28.26 -14.08
CA PRO A 389 16.13 29.40 -13.24
C PRO A 389 15.23 30.64 -13.37
N LYS A 390 14.69 30.89 -14.56
CA LYS A 390 13.79 32.03 -14.82
C LYS A 390 12.50 31.97 -13.99
N ILE A 391 12.03 30.78 -13.63
CA ILE A 391 10.82 30.60 -12.84
C ILE A 391 11.06 31.02 -11.38
N GLN A 392 12.21 30.63 -10.81
CA GLN A 392 12.63 31.10 -9.48
C GLN A 392 12.82 32.62 -9.45
N GLU A 393 13.46 33.19 -10.48
CA GLU A 393 13.64 34.64 -10.61
C GLU A 393 12.31 35.40 -10.58
N LEU A 394 11.30 34.93 -11.31
CA LEU A 394 9.96 35.52 -11.36
C LEU A 394 9.24 35.45 -10.01
N ILE A 395 9.27 34.29 -9.35
CA ILE A 395 8.66 34.08 -8.02
C ILE A 395 9.34 34.98 -6.98
N GLN A 396 10.68 34.97 -6.93
CA GLN A 396 11.48 35.75 -5.97
C GLN A 396 11.24 37.26 -6.14
N THR A 397 11.28 37.75 -7.39
CA THR A 397 11.07 39.16 -7.71
C THR A 397 9.66 39.62 -7.37
N THR A 398 8.65 38.82 -7.71
CA THR A 398 7.24 39.21 -7.52
C THR A 398 6.83 39.16 -6.05
N LEU A 399 7.24 38.13 -5.31
CA LEU A 399 6.96 37.99 -3.88
C LEU A 399 7.90 38.83 -2.98
N LYS A 400 8.86 39.56 -3.58
CA LYS A 400 9.85 40.42 -2.89
C LYS A 400 10.61 39.68 -1.78
N LYS A 401 10.82 38.37 -1.92
CA LYS A 401 11.54 37.56 -0.92
C LYS A 401 13.03 37.56 -1.20
N SER A 402 13.84 37.73 -0.15
CA SER A 402 15.30 37.67 -0.28
C SER A 402 15.78 36.28 -0.70
N GLU A 403 15.11 35.23 -0.23
CA GLU A 403 15.42 33.84 -0.49
C GLU A 403 14.12 33.05 -0.73
N LEU A 404 14.21 31.98 -1.52
CA LEU A 404 13.12 31.01 -1.70
C LEU A 404 13.52 29.71 -1.00
N GLY A 405 12.59 29.14 -0.23
CA GLY A 405 12.80 27.93 0.55
C GLY A 405 12.86 26.68 -0.33
N VAL A 406 13.83 25.84 0.00
CA VAL A 406 14.06 24.49 -0.58
C VAL A 406 14.38 23.52 0.56
N HIS A 407 13.73 23.70 1.72
CA HIS A 407 14.00 22.91 2.92
C HIS A 407 13.50 21.48 2.76
N LEU A 408 12.39 21.32 2.04
CA LEU A 408 11.88 20.03 1.62
C LEU A 408 12.65 19.48 0.41
N ASN A 409 12.90 18.18 0.42
CA ASN A 409 13.24 17.47 -0.82
C ASN A 409 11.99 17.44 -1.74
N GLY A 410 11.94 18.36 -2.72
CA GLY A 410 10.79 18.51 -3.63
C GLY A 410 10.47 17.30 -4.53
N ASP A 411 11.34 16.28 -4.60
CA ASP A 411 11.05 15.00 -5.27
C ASP A 411 10.46 13.94 -4.30
N GLU A 412 10.53 14.13 -2.98
CA GLU A 412 10.18 13.10 -1.96
C GLU A 412 9.20 13.56 -0.86
N ALA A 413 9.08 14.86 -0.58
CA ALA A 413 8.29 15.37 0.56
C ALA A 413 6.79 15.03 0.48
N MET A 414 6.21 15.09 -0.73
CA MET A 414 4.82 14.68 -0.98
C MET A 414 4.61 13.19 -0.66
N CYS A 415 5.62 12.36 -0.97
CA CYS A 415 5.60 10.92 -0.77
C CYS A 415 5.75 10.55 0.72
N PHE A 416 6.63 11.23 1.47
CA PHE A 416 6.74 11.05 2.91
C PHE A 416 5.51 11.58 3.66
N GLY A 417 4.94 12.73 3.24
CA GLY A 417 3.70 13.26 3.79
C GLY A 417 2.51 12.32 3.60
N SER A 418 2.36 11.73 2.41
CA SER A 418 1.30 10.73 2.16
C SER A 418 1.50 9.47 3.01
N ALA A 419 2.73 9.00 3.21
CA ALA A 419 3.03 7.88 4.11
C ALA A 419 2.79 8.20 5.59
N PHE A 420 3.02 9.44 6.04
CA PHE A 420 2.64 9.86 7.39
C PHE A 420 1.12 9.79 7.59
N ILE A 421 0.34 10.31 6.63
CA ILE A 421 -1.12 10.23 6.68
C ILE A 421 -1.62 8.78 6.61
N ALA A 422 -0.97 7.91 5.82
CA ALA A 422 -1.26 6.47 5.77
C ALA A 422 -1.01 5.80 7.13
N SER A 423 0.13 6.12 7.76
CA SER A 423 0.49 5.63 9.10
C SER A 423 -0.49 6.10 10.17
N ASN A 424 -0.88 7.38 10.15
CA ASN A 424 -1.85 7.96 11.08
C ASN A 424 -3.27 7.37 10.92
N SER A 425 -3.60 6.87 9.73
CA SER A 425 -4.89 6.26 9.42
C SER A 425 -4.94 4.76 9.68
N SER A 426 -3.79 4.12 9.98
CA SER A 426 -3.68 2.68 10.23
C SER A 426 -3.51 2.38 11.72
N ALA A 427 -4.31 1.42 12.21
CA ALA A 427 -4.25 0.96 13.60
C ALA A 427 -2.92 0.23 13.97
N SER A 428 -2.08 -0.10 12.97
CA SER A 428 -0.79 -0.77 13.17
C SER A 428 0.33 0.17 13.61
N PHE A 429 0.14 1.50 13.55
CA PHE A 429 1.17 2.49 13.86
C PHE A 429 0.75 3.43 14.98
N LYS A 430 1.75 4.08 15.58
CA LYS A 430 1.59 5.25 16.45
C LYS A 430 2.56 6.31 15.97
N VAL A 431 2.03 7.34 15.32
CA VAL A 431 2.79 8.52 14.87
C VAL A 431 2.56 9.70 15.81
N ARG A 432 3.31 10.80 15.61
CA ARG A 432 3.02 12.07 16.29
C ARG A 432 1.60 12.52 15.92
N LYS A 433 0.83 12.99 16.91
CA LYS A 433 -0.50 13.55 16.65
C LYS A 433 -0.34 14.96 16.06
N VAL A 434 -0.83 15.14 14.84
CA VAL A 434 -0.86 16.41 14.11
C VAL A 434 -2.29 16.66 13.66
N TYR A 435 -2.77 17.90 13.81
CA TYR A 435 -4.05 18.34 13.25
C TYR A 435 -3.83 18.85 11.83
N LEU A 436 -4.61 18.33 10.88
CA LEU A 436 -4.62 18.78 9.50
C LEU A 436 -6.04 19.22 9.14
N THR A 437 -6.21 20.51 8.88
CA THR A 437 -7.46 21.11 8.40
C THR A 437 -7.31 21.41 6.91
N VAL A 438 -8.20 20.83 6.10
CA VAL A 438 -8.32 21.11 4.67
C VAL A 438 -9.76 21.52 4.42
N HIS A 439 -9.96 22.67 3.79
CA HIS A 439 -11.29 23.20 3.47
C HIS A 439 -11.79 22.67 2.11
N PRO A 440 -13.12 22.51 1.91
CA PRO A 440 -13.65 22.14 0.61
C PRO A 440 -13.65 23.34 -0.36
N GLN A 441 -13.20 23.08 -1.58
CA GLN A 441 -13.14 24.08 -2.66
C GLN A 441 -14.52 24.62 -3.09
N THR A 442 -15.60 23.88 -2.82
CA THR A 442 -16.99 24.20 -3.19
C THR A 442 -17.93 24.03 -1.99
N GLN A 443 -19.03 24.78 -1.97
CA GLN A 443 -20.13 24.54 -1.03
C GLN A 443 -21.00 23.38 -1.55
N PHE A 444 -21.63 22.64 -0.65
CA PHE A 444 -22.58 21.59 -0.97
C PHE A 444 -23.91 21.81 -0.28
N SER A 445 -25.00 21.75 -1.05
CA SER A 445 -26.38 21.80 -0.56
C SER A 445 -27.13 20.51 -0.90
N ILE A 446 -28.22 20.26 -0.17
CA ILE A 446 -29.11 19.13 -0.39
C ILE A 446 -30.55 19.60 -0.58
N HIS A 447 -31.28 18.89 -1.43
CA HIS A 447 -32.71 19.05 -1.67
C HIS A 447 -33.41 17.72 -1.42
N ILE A 448 -34.37 17.71 -0.50
CA ILE A 448 -35.13 16.51 -0.11
C ILE A 448 -36.53 16.57 -0.75
N THR A 449 -36.93 15.49 -1.43
CA THR A 449 -38.21 15.33 -2.13
C THR A 449 -38.89 14.01 -1.73
N PRO A 450 -40.21 13.96 -1.47
CA PRO A 450 -40.93 12.70 -1.22
C PRO A 450 -41.12 11.91 -2.51
N LEU A 451 -40.95 10.59 -2.46
CA LEU A 451 -41.06 9.70 -3.63
C LEU A 451 -42.50 9.29 -3.96
N ASN A 452 -43.39 9.22 -2.97
CA ASN A 452 -44.76 8.74 -3.12
C ASN A 452 -45.78 9.79 -2.66
N THR A 453 -46.13 10.75 -3.53
CA THR A 453 -47.30 11.61 -3.33
C THR A 453 -48.47 11.18 -4.22
N THR A 454 -49.45 10.48 -3.65
CA THR A 454 -50.80 10.49 -4.23
C THR A 454 -51.31 11.93 -4.20
N LYS A 455 -51.40 12.57 -5.37
CA LYS A 455 -51.80 13.97 -5.50
C LYS A 455 -53.18 14.23 -4.89
N SER A 456 -53.23 14.77 -3.67
CA SER A 456 -54.35 15.59 -3.22
C SER A 456 -54.04 17.05 -3.58
N GLU A 457 -54.78 17.60 -4.52
CA GLU A 457 -54.62 18.97 -5.00
C GLU A 457 -54.91 19.97 -3.86
N GLY A 458 -53.88 20.69 -3.41
CA GLY A 458 -54.05 21.73 -2.40
C GLY A 458 -52.83 22.00 -1.51
N SER A 459 -51.74 22.50 -2.08
CA SER A 459 -50.69 23.17 -1.29
C SER A 459 -50.26 24.48 -1.96
N THR A 460 -50.23 25.55 -1.15
CA THR A 460 -49.73 26.86 -1.56
C THR A 460 -48.21 26.88 -1.38
N GLN A 461 -47.47 27.32 -2.40
CA GLN A 461 -46.01 27.51 -2.28
C GLN A 461 -45.70 28.56 -1.19
N GLN A 462 -44.89 28.19 -0.19
CA GLN A 462 -44.20 29.14 0.68
C GLN A 462 -42.76 29.32 0.19
N GLN A 463 -42.24 30.54 0.32
CA GLN A 463 -40.94 30.95 -0.22
C GLN A 463 -39.77 30.35 0.56
N ASP A 464 -38.66 30.13 -0.16
CA ASP A 464 -37.41 29.60 0.37
C ASP A 464 -36.91 30.35 1.62
N GLN A 465 -36.65 29.59 2.69
CA GLN A 465 -35.77 30.01 3.78
C GLN A 465 -34.63 29.00 3.90
N ASN A 466 -33.40 29.46 3.71
CA ASN A 466 -32.20 28.64 3.87
C ASN A 466 -31.92 28.39 5.36
N GLU A 467 -32.52 27.35 5.93
CA GLU A 467 -32.13 26.82 7.24
C GLU A 467 -30.70 26.25 7.17
N GLN A 468 -29.84 26.61 8.13
CA GLN A 468 -28.48 26.07 8.23
C GLN A 468 -28.47 24.86 9.16
N ILE A 469 -27.70 23.82 8.80
CA ILE A 469 -27.47 22.67 9.68
C ILE A 469 -26.35 23.06 10.66
N GLU A 470 -26.68 23.16 11.95
CA GLU A 470 -25.73 23.43 13.02
C GLU A 470 -24.83 22.22 13.30
N ASP A 471 -23.61 22.48 13.78
CA ASP A 471 -22.69 21.43 14.24
C ASP A 471 -23.15 20.86 15.60
N ASN A 472 -22.87 19.58 15.86
CA ASN A 472 -23.42 18.89 17.03
C ASN A 472 -22.84 19.41 18.36
N GLU A 473 -23.56 20.31 19.03
CA GLU A 473 -23.67 20.35 20.49
C GLU A 473 -25.13 20.06 20.89
N ASP A 474 -25.33 19.29 21.97
CA ASP A 474 -26.65 18.76 22.35
C ASP A 474 -27.59 19.87 22.91
N GLY A 475 -28.28 20.57 22.01
CA GLY A 475 -29.26 21.62 22.31
C GLY A 475 -30.72 21.20 22.05
N GLU A 476 -31.37 20.54 23.01
CA GLU A 476 -32.81 20.27 22.94
C GLU A 476 -33.63 21.55 23.17
N SER A 477 -34.48 21.92 22.20
CA SER A 477 -35.54 22.92 22.37
C SER A 477 -36.92 22.26 22.26
N GLU A 478 -37.50 21.88 23.41
CA GLU A 478 -38.89 21.40 23.47
C GLU A 478 -39.90 22.56 23.43
N GLN A 479 -40.74 22.58 22.41
CA GLN A 479 -42.09 23.17 22.52
C GLN A 479 -43.12 22.16 21.99
N GLY A 480 -44.02 21.72 22.86
CA GLY A 480 -44.97 20.65 22.57
C GLY A 480 -46.10 21.09 21.63
N ALA A 481 -46.37 20.29 20.61
CA ALA A 481 -47.52 20.44 19.71
C ALA A 481 -48.56 19.32 19.95
N THR A 482 -49.84 19.69 19.90
CA THR A 482 -50.98 18.79 20.11
C THR A 482 -51.36 17.98 18.85
N PRO A 483 -52.08 16.85 19.01
CA PRO A 483 -52.32 15.91 17.92
C PRO A 483 -53.45 16.35 16.99
N ASN A 484 -53.09 16.92 15.84
CA ASN A 484 -53.90 16.87 14.61
C ASN A 484 -52.95 16.98 13.41
N GLN A 485 -52.56 15.85 12.85
CA GLN A 485 -51.59 15.77 11.76
C GLN A 485 -52.21 16.28 10.45
N GLN A 486 -51.89 17.52 10.09
CA GLN A 486 -51.88 17.90 8.68
C GLN A 486 -50.78 17.10 7.99
N ILE A 487 -51.07 16.55 6.81
CA ILE A 487 -50.07 15.97 5.92
C ILE A 487 -49.21 17.13 5.42
N VAL A 488 -47.97 17.23 5.91
CA VAL A 488 -47.10 18.36 5.58
C VAL A 488 -46.31 18.02 4.32
N SER A 489 -46.46 18.85 3.28
CA SER A 489 -45.68 18.72 2.05
C SER A 489 -44.25 19.23 2.27
N TYR A 490 -43.28 18.31 2.36
CA TYR A 490 -41.88 18.63 2.63
C TYR A 490 -41.00 18.48 1.38
N GLU A 491 -40.92 19.54 0.56
CA GLU A 491 -39.67 19.83 -0.15
C GLU A 491 -38.82 20.73 0.76
N LYS A 492 -37.54 20.37 0.96
CA LYS A 492 -36.63 21.13 1.82
C LYS A 492 -35.24 21.27 1.22
N ASN A 493 -34.69 22.48 1.32
CA ASN A 493 -33.33 22.84 0.93
C ASN A 493 -32.47 23.09 2.17
N TYR A 494 -31.26 22.54 2.22
CA TYR A 494 -30.29 22.78 3.29
C TYR A 494 -28.89 22.99 2.73
N ILE A 495 -28.12 23.92 3.30
CA ILE A 495 -26.66 23.96 3.09
C ILE A 495 -26.05 22.89 4.01
N LEU A 496 -25.42 21.88 3.40
CA LEU A 496 -24.83 20.76 4.12
C LEU A 496 -23.38 21.07 4.50
N TYR A 497 -22.54 21.47 3.54
CA TYR A 497 -21.14 21.82 3.78
C TYR A 497 -20.78 23.17 3.15
N LYS A 498 -20.26 24.12 3.92
CA LYS A 498 -19.78 25.44 3.48
C LYS A 498 -18.30 25.37 3.09
N LYS A 499 -17.77 26.36 2.38
CA LYS A 499 -16.31 26.48 2.14
C LYS A 499 -15.48 26.64 3.43
N SER A 500 -16.09 27.01 4.55
CA SER A 500 -15.45 27.10 5.88
C SER A 500 -15.45 25.79 6.69
N ASP A 501 -16.20 24.77 6.25
CA ASP A 501 -16.17 23.43 6.86
C ASP A 501 -14.84 22.72 6.51
N TYR A 502 -14.63 21.49 6.98
CA TYR A 502 -13.38 20.74 6.75
C TYR A 502 -13.59 19.31 6.25
N LEU A 503 -12.60 18.79 5.51
CA LEU A 503 -12.61 17.42 5.02
C LEU A 503 -12.50 16.42 6.18
N GLY A 504 -13.42 15.46 6.23
CA GLY A 504 -13.64 14.51 7.33
C GLY A 504 -14.80 14.89 8.27
N GLN A 505 -15.46 16.04 8.08
CA GLN A 505 -16.56 16.49 8.94
C GLN A 505 -17.85 15.70 8.72
N LYS A 506 -18.49 15.29 9.83
CA LYS A 506 -19.75 14.56 9.85
C LYS A 506 -20.87 15.47 10.33
N LYS A 507 -21.97 15.53 9.57
CA LYS A 507 -23.16 16.33 9.92
C LYS A 507 -24.39 15.43 9.96
N SER A 508 -25.26 15.69 10.93
CA SER A 508 -26.46 14.90 11.17
C SER A 508 -27.69 15.76 10.91
N LEU A 509 -28.63 15.25 10.13
CA LEU A 509 -29.92 15.89 9.89
C LEU A 509 -31.03 15.00 10.47
N SER A 510 -31.87 15.54 11.33
CA SER A 510 -33.03 14.83 11.89
C SER A 510 -34.32 15.52 11.49
N LEU A 511 -35.22 14.81 10.81
CA LEU A 511 -36.50 15.33 10.33
C LEU A 511 -37.63 14.34 10.61
N THR A 512 -38.81 14.85 10.98
CA THR A 512 -40.02 14.02 11.05
C THR A 512 -40.50 13.78 9.63
N TYR A 513 -40.58 12.51 9.22
CA TYR A 513 -40.85 12.13 7.84
C TYR A 513 -41.48 10.73 7.77
N ASP A 514 -42.50 10.56 6.94
CA ASP A 514 -43.40 9.40 6.93
C ASP A 514 -43.51 8.71 5.56
N THR A 515 -42.76 9.18 4.57
CA THR A 515 -42.70 8.62 3.20
C THR A 515 -41.25 8.35 2.79
N ASP A 516 -41.05 7.49 1.80
CA ASP A 516 -39.72 7.29 1.22
C ASP A 516 -39.22 8.58 0.56
N MET A 517 -37.93 8.89 0.73
CA MET A 517 -37.36 10.19 0.33
C MET A 517 -36.23 10.04 -0.70
N LYS A 518 -36.14 11.06 -1.56
CA LYS A 518 -35.02 11.29 -2.46
C LYS A 518 -34.26 12.53 -1.99
N ILE A 519 -32.93 12.44 -1.94
CA ILE A 519 -32.03 13.49 -1.47
C ILE A 519 -31.07 13.81 -2.61
N ASP A 520 -31.32 14.89 -3.35
CA ASP A 520 -30.43 15.38 -4.40
C ASP A 520 -29.37 16.30 -3.78
N ILE A 521 -28.10 16.06 -4.08
CA ILE A 521 -26.95 16.84 -3.59
C ILE A 521 -26.39 17.69 -4.73
N TYR A 522 -26.15 18.98 -4.46
CA TYR A 522 -25.58 19.93 -5.41
C TYR A 522 -24.25 20.46 -4.88
N ALA A 523 -23.25 20.55 -5.76
CA ALA A 523 -22.08 21.40 -5.56
C ALA A 523 -22.40 22.81 -6.09
N GLU A 524 -22.01 23.83 -5.33
CA GLU A 524 -22.32 25.23 -5.58
C GLU A 524 -21.01 26.01 -5.80
N ASP A 525 -20.85 26.55 -7.01
CA ASP A 525 -19.72 27.41 -7.36
C ASP A 525 -20.24 28.72 -7.98
N GLY A 526 -20.10 29.80 -7.21
CA GLY A 526 -20.84 31.04 -7.46
C GLY A 526 -22.35 30.79 -7.53
N ASP A 527 -22.97 31.26 -8.60
CA ASP A 527 -24.40 31.07 -8.87
C ASP A 527 -24.72 29.69 -9.53
N GLN A 528 -23.72 28.90 -9.92
CA GLN A 528 -23.94 27.62 -10.58
C GLN A 528 -24.14 26.49 -9.56
N LYS A 529 -25.26 25.75 -9.70
CA LYS A 529 -25.54 24.54 -8.93
C LYS A 529 -25.46 23.30 -9.82
N THR A 530 -24.47 22.46 -9.59
CA THR A 530 -24.30 21.19 -10.32
C THR A 530 -24.71 20.03 -9.43
N LYS A 531 -25.69 19.22 -9.86
CA LYS A 531 -26.05 18.00 -9.12
C LYS A 531 -24.87 17.02 -9.16
N VAL A 532 -24.47 16.49 -8.01
CA VAL A 532 -23.32 15.57 -7.87
C VAL A 532 -23.69 14.18 -7.37
N ALA A 533 -24.81 14.05 -6.65
CA ALA A 533 -25.32 12.77 -6.16
C ALA A 533 -26.83 12.82 -5.92
N THR A 534 -27.46 11.65 -5.91
CA THR A 534 -28.81 11.44 -5.37
C THR A 534 -28.79 10.21 -4.46
N PHE A 535 -29.37 10.33 -3.27
CA PHE A 535 -29.62 9.20 -2.36
C PHE A 535 -31.13 8.98 -2.23
N THR A 536 -31.57 7.75 -2.48
CA THR A 536 -32.97 7.32 -2.36
C THR A 536 -33.08 6.44 -1.12
N VAL A 537 -33.69 6.98 -0.06
CA VAL A 537 -33.85 6.30 1.23
C VAL A 537 -35.27 5.73 1.32
N GLN A 538 -35.36 4.40 1.42
CA GLN A 538 -36.62 3.66 1.42
C GLN A 538 -36.94 3.09 2.82
N GLU A 539 -38.09 2.41 2.90
CA GLU A 539 -38.63 1.71 4.09
C GLU A 539 -39.19 2.64 5.18
N ILE A 540 -39.24 3.96 4.94
CA ILE A 540 -39.78 4.96 5.87
C ILE A 540 -41.30 4.84 5.92
N ASP A 541 -41.93 4.65 4.75
CA ASP A 541 -43.37 4.45 4.60
C ASP A 541 -43.89 3.27 5.46
N ARG A 542 -43.12 2.18 5.47
CA ARG A 542 -43.39 0.96 6.23
C ARG A 542 -43.22 1.17 7.73
N VAL A 543 -42.23 1.97 8.14
CA VAL A 543 -42.05 2.35 9.55
C VAL A 543 -43.21 3.23 10.02
N ALA A 544 -43.65 4.21 9.20
CA ALA A 544 -44.81 5.04 9.49
C ALA A 544 -46.10 4.22 9.62
N GLN A 545 -46.37 3.31 8.67
CA GLN A 545 -47.50 2.39 8.74
C GLN A 545 -47.44 1.47 9.98
N THR A 546 -46.26 0.97 10.33
CA THR A 546 -46.06 0.11 11.51
C THR A 546 -46.30 0.88 12.81
N ALA A 547 -45.84 2.13 12.89
CA ALA A 547 -46.11 3.02 14.01
C ALA A 547 -47.61 3.28 14.15
N ALA A 548 -48.30 3.66 13.08
CA ALA A 548 -49.73 3.98 13.08
C ALA A 548 -50.65 2.82 13.57
N LEU A 549 -50.17 1.57 13.56
CA LEU A 549 -50.88 0.41 14.12
C LEU A 549 -50.75 0.27 15.65
N GLN A 550 -49.89 1.05 16.29
CA GLN A 550 -49.63 1.03 17.74
C GLN A 550 -50.17 2.30 18.41
N ASN A 551 -51.02 2.14 19.42
CA ASN A 551 -51.55 3.29 20.16
C ASN A 551 -50.44 4.00 20.96
N GLY A 552 -50.35 5.33 20.82
CA GLY A 552 -49.39 6.15 21.57
C GLY A 552 -48.02 6.32 20.92
N THR A 553 -47.86 5.95 19.65
CA THR A 553 -46.64 6.22 18.87
C THR A 553 -46.64 7.61 18.22
N THR A 554 -45.44 8.08 17.91
CA THR A 554 -45.17 9.29 17.10
C THR A 554 -44.95 8.96 15.63
N LEU A 555 -44.91 9.97 14.76
CA LEU A 555 -44.40 9.81 13.38
C LEU A 555 -42.89 9.50 13.41
N PRO A 556 -42.34 8.84 12.38
CA PRO A 556 -40.92 8.52 12.36
C PRO A 556 -40.06 9.79 12.28
N LYS A 557 -39.12 9.94 13.21
CA LYS A 557 -38.03 10.92 13.14
C LYS A 557 -36.84 10.27 12.43
N VAL A 558 -36.68 10.57 11.15
CA VAL A 558 -35.59 10.06 10.30
C VAL A 558 -34.31 10.85 10.61
N ALA A 559 -33.29 10.15 11.10
CA ALA A 559 -31.96 10.66 11.34
C ALA A 559 -31.01 10.18 10.24
N LEU A 560 -30.47 11.14 9.49
CA LEU A 560 -29.49 10.97 8.43
C LEU A 560 -28.13 11.47 8.93
N SER A 561 -27.04 10.76 8.61
CA SER A 561 -25.68 11.20 8.91
C SER A 561 -24.84 11.22 7.64
N PHE A 562 -24.41 12.41 7.24
CA PHE A 562 -23.55 12.64 6.11
C PHE A 562 -22.10 12.80 6.56
N GLU A 563 -21.17 12.41 5.69
CA GLU A 563 -19.75 12.71 5.82
C GLU A 563 -19.22 13.29 4.52
N LEU A 564 -18.58 14.45 4.60
CA LEU A 564 -17.65 14.90 3.58
C LEU A 564 -16.31 14.25 3.92
N THR A 565 -15.99 13.15 3.26
CA THR A 565 -14.81 12.33 3.59
C THR A 565 -13.51 13.10 3.41
N ARG A 566 -12.43 12.62 4.05
CA ARG A 566 -11.08 13.19 3.90
C ARG A 566 -10.54 13.20 2.46
N SER A 567 -11.11 12.38 1.57
CA SER A 567 -10.81 12.36 0.14
C SER A 567 -11.60 13.42 -0.67
N GLY A 568 -12.50 14.19 -0.06
CA GLY A 568 -13.35 15.18 -0.73
C GLY A 568 -14.62 14.61 -1.40
N LEU A 569 -15.10 13.45 -0.95
CA LEU A 569 -16.32 12.80 -1.46
C LEU A 569 -17.42 12.79 -0.40
N ILE A 570 -18.67 13.08 -0.77
CA ILE A 570 -19.82 13.01 0.15
C ILE A 570 -20.37 11.58 0.21
N GLN A 571 -20.66 11.12 1.43
CA GLN A 571 -21.30 9.84 1.71
C GLN A 571 -22.46 10.01 2.68
N LEU A 572 -23.54 9.24 2.49
CA LEU A 572 -24.60 9.02 3.48
C LEU A 572 -24.21 7.78 4.30
N ASN A 573 -23.66 8.01 5.50
CA ASN A 573 -23.10 6.96 6.36
C ASN A 573 -24.18 6.19 7.14
N LYS A 574 -25.28 6.86 7.50
CA LYS A 574 -26.37 6.28 8.30
C LYS A 574 -27.71 6.90 7.91
N ALA A 575 -28.73 6.05 7.79
CA ALA A 575 -30.13 6.44 7.81
C ALA A 575 -30.89 5.55 8.82
N GLU A 576 -31.63 6.16 9.74
CA GLU A 576 -32.38 5.45 10.79
C GLU A 576 -33.64 6.22 11.13
N ALA A 577 -34.80 5.57 11.08
CA ALA A 577 -36.06 6.13 11.55
C ALA A 577 -36.28 5.80 13.03
N LYS A 578 -36.65 6.77 13.85
CA LYS A 578 -36.95 6.58 15.28
C LYS A 578 -38.41 6.89 15.56
N VAL A 579 -39.10 5.99 16.26
CA VAL A 579 -40.48 6.19 16.73
C VAL A 579 -40.49 6.16 18.25
N GLU A 580 -41.01 7.19 18.90
CA GLU A 580 -41.35 7.13 20.32
C GLU A 580 -42.71 6.43 20.51
N GLU A 581 -42.76 5.39 21.33
CA GLU A 581 -43.99 4.73 21.78
C GLU A 581 -44.24 5.07 23.26
N THR A 582 -45.45 5.53 23.55
CA THR A 582 -45.94 5.81 24.90
C THR A 582 -46.75 4.63 25.43
N TYR A 583 -46.27 3.95 26.45
CA TYR A 583 -46.89 2.74 27.02
C TYR A 583 -47.11 2.86 28.53
N THR A 584 -48.13 2.18 29.05
CA THR A 584 -48.50 2.22 30.46
C THR A 584 -47.98 0.99 31.21
N VAL A 585 -47.35 1.20 32.37
CA VAL A 585 -46.87 0.12 33.25
C VAL A 585 -47.53 0.24 34.61
N GLN A 586 -48.07 -0.88 35.10
CA GLN A 586 -48.56 -1.01 36.47
C GLN A 586 -47.39 -1.25 37.43
N GLU A 587 -46.93 -0.21 38.14
CA GLU A 587 -45.90 -0.35 39.18
C GLU A 587 -46.54 -0.55 40.56
N LYS A 588 -46.13 -1.61 41.27
CA LYS A 588 -46.62 -1.90 42.62
C LYS A 588 -46.06 -0.87 43.61
N VAL A 589 -46.93 -0.21 44.37
CA VAL A 589 -46.52 0.76 45.40
C VAL A 589 -45.65 0.06 46.46
N PRO A 590 -44.44 0.54 46.77
CA PRO A 590 -43.64 0.00 47.87
C PRO A 590 -44.33 0.30 49.20
N THR A 591 -44.61 -0.72 50.00
CA THR A 591 -45.10 -0.52 51.37
C THR A 591 -44.02 0.13 52.24
N PRO A 592 -44.36 1.16 53.06
CA PRO A 592 -43.37 1.83 53.89
C PRO A 592 -42.83 0.87 54.97
N LYS A 593 -41.51 0.67 54.98
CA LYS A 593 -40.84 -0.07 56.06
C LYS A 593 -40.82 0.77 57.33
N SER A 594 -41.42 0.27 58.39
CA SER A 594 -41.38 0.89 59.72
C SER A 594 -39.96 0.92 60.29
N ALA A 595 -39.56 2.06 60.86
CA ALA A 595 -38.25 2.24 61.46
C ALA A 595 -38.26 1.94 62.97
N LYS A 596 -37.35 1.05 63.41
CA LYS A 596 -36.83 0.79 64.78
C LYS A 596 -35.76 -0.31 64.60
N ASN A 597 -34.55 -0.29 65.17
CA ASN A 597 -33.79 0.69 65.93
C ASN A 597 -32.29 0.49 65.59
N LYS A 598 -31.52 1.56 65.37
CA LYS A 598 -30.04 1.53 65.45
C LYS A 598 -29.47 2.83 66.02
N THR A 599 -29.11 2.78 67.29
CA THR A 599 -28.02 3.55 67.92
C THR A 599 -26.77 2.65 67.92
N LYS A 600 -25.52 3.09 67.76
CA LYS A 600 -24.86 4.39 68.00
C LYS A 600 -23.62 4.58 67.06
N SER A 601 -23.14 5.84 66.95
CA SER A 601 -21.78 6.34 66.59
C SER A 601 -21.11 5.90 65.25
N VAL A 602 -20.77 6.77 64.25
CA VAL A 602 -19.96 8.05 64.20
C VAL A 602 -18.44 7.76 64.18
N PRO A 603 -17.55 8.37 63.32
CA PRO A 603 -17.58 9.78 62.82
C PRO A 603 -17.24 10.11 61.32
N THR A 604 -17.64 11.34 60.89
CA THR A 604 -16.92 12.42 60.10
C THR A 604 -16.29 12.09 58.71
N ALA A 605 -16.30 12.91 57.64
CA ALA A 605 -16.36 14.38 57.42
C ALA A 605 -17.19 14.76 56.13
N ALA A 606 -17.88 15.92 56.01
CA ALA A 606 -17.43 17.25 55.52
C ALA A 606 -17.14 17.29 53.97
N GLN A 607 -17.55 18.24 53.11
CA GLN A 607 -18.23 19.57 53.08
C GLN A 607 -19.07 19.64 51.76
N SER A 608 -20.22 20.31 51.58
CA SER A 608 -20.67 21.70 51.76
C SER A 608 -20.12 22.77 50.78
N SER A 609 -20.97 23.21 49.85
CA SER A 609 -21.30 24.62 49.55
C SER A 609 -22.70 24.60 48.90
N ASN A 610 -23.74 25.22 49.49
CA ASN A 610 -24.11 26.65 49.46
C ASN A 610 -24.47 27.13 48.04
N ASP A 611 -25.59 27.84 47.78
CA ASP A 611 -26.42 28.60 48.73
C ASP A 611 -27.89 28.85 48.29
N THR A 612 -28.75 29.20 49.27
CA THR A 612 -29.99 30.03 49.28
C THR A 612 -30.89 30.16 48.02
N SER A 613 -32.18 29.75 48.06
CA SER A 613 -33.41 30.49 48.50
C SER A 613 -33.93 31.54 47.49
N ASN A 614 -35.24 31.75 47.23
CA ASN A 614 -36.38 31.97 48.14
C ASN A 614 -37.73 31.72 47.39
N THR A 615 -38.76 31.08 47.98
CA THR A 615 -40.03 31.68 48.54
C THR A 615 -40.72 32.73 47.65
N THR A 616 -42.04 32.72 47.39
CA THR A 616 -43.28 32.51 48.21
C THR A 616 -44.44 31.95 47.33
N GLU A 617 -45.42 31.16 47.79
CA GLU A 617 -46.63 31.49 48.60
C GLU A 617 -47.49 32.66 48.05
N SER A 618 -48.84 32.66 48.01
CA SER A 618 -49.85 31.80 48.69
C SER A 618 -51.30 31.90 48.09
N ALA A 619 -52.27 31.21 48.73
CA ALA A 619 -53.75 31.31 48.66
C ALA A 619 -54.49 30.83 47.37
N ALA A 620 -55.46 29.89 47.39
CA ALA A 620 -56.77 29.77 48.10
C ALA A 620 -57.90 30.62 47.45
N GLU A 621 -59.20 30.27 47.39
CA GLU A 621 -60.10 29.30 48.06
C GLU A 621 -61.04 28.62 47.01
N GLY A 622 -61.69 27.47 47.22
CA GLY A 622 -63.01 27.31 47.91
C GLY A 622 -64.19 27.25 46.89
N ALA A 623 -65.29 26.48 47.05
CA ALA A 623 -65.69 25.51 48.08
C ALA A 623 -66.92 24.66 47.61
N ASN A 624 -67.27 23.61 48.38
CA ASN A 624 -68.63 23.01 48.55
C ASN A 624 -69.30 22.27 47.37
N THR A 625 -70.17 21.25 47.53
CA THR A 625 -70.84 20.58 48.70
C THR A 625 -71.36 19.18 48.20
N THR A 626 -71.21 18.04 48.91
CA THR A 626 -72.17 17.43 49.90
C THR A 626 -73.44 16.83 49.23
N SER A 627 -73.98 15.62 49.49
CA SER A 627 -73.66 14.43 50.33
C SER A 627 -74.71 13.31 50.12
N SER A 628 -74.38 12.03 50.40
CA SER A 628 -75.22 10.92 51.00
C SER A 628 -74.63 9.57 50.55
N GLU A 629 -74.05 8.72 51.42
CA GLU A 629 -74.72 7.76 52.35
C GLU A 629 -75.60 6.73 51.59
N GLU A 630 -75.53 5.40 51.82
CA GLU A 630 -75.13 4.67 53.05
C GLU A 630 -74.74 3.17 52.79
N VAL A 631 -74.33 2.47 53.87
CA VAL A 631 -74.24 1.00 54.12
C VAL A 631 -72.90 0.26 53.82
N GLU A 632 -72.33 -0.34 54.89
CA GLU A 632 -71.14 -1.22 54.91
C GLU A 632 -71.49 -2.73 55.05
N GLU A 633 -70.64 -3.60 54.47
CA GLU A 633 -70.01 -4.83 55.03
C GLU A 633 -69.70 -5.86 53.91
N PRO A 634 -68.73 -6.80 54.06
CA PRO A 634 -67.53 -6.80 54.89
C PRO A 634 -66.22 -7.04 54.08
N VAL A 635 -65.06 -6.93 54.74
CA VAL A 635 -63.72 -6.94 54.10
C VAL A 635 -63.34 -8.26 53.41
N LYS A 636 -62.75 -8.16 52.21
CA LYS A 636 -61.96 -9.20 51.52
C LYS A 636 -60.61 -8.61 51.05
N PRO A 637 -59.59 -9.44 50.73
CA PRO A 637 -58.19 -9.07 50.93
C PRO A 637 -57.73 -7.92 50.03
N THR A 638 -56.96 -7.01 50.61
CA THR A 638 -56.42 -5.84 49.91
C THR A 638 -55.49 -6.26 48.79
N GLU A 639 -55.94 -6.12 47.54
CA GLU A 639 -55.08 -6.26 46.37
C GLU A 639 -53.93 -5.24 46.46
N PRO A 640 -52.71 -5.60 46.02
CA PRO A 640 -51.61 -4.65 46.03
C PRO A 640 -51.94 -3.48 45.11
N GLN A 641 -51.95 -2.26 45.65
CA GLN A 641 -52.14 -1.06 44.83
C GLN A 641 -51.02 -0.95 43.80
N TYR A 642 -51.43 -0.95 42.54
CA TYR A 642 -50.58 -0.59 41.41
C TYR A 642 -50.87 0.85 41.01
N VAL A 643 -49.83 1.62 40.76
CA VAL A 643 -49.95 2.94 40.11
C VAL A 643 -49.59 2.74 38.65
N THR A 644 -50.53 3.11 37.78
CA THR A 644 -50.27 3.18 36.34
C THR A 644 -49.35 4.36 36.06
N LYS A 645 -48.11 4.09 35.64
CA LYS A 645 -47.17 5.10 35.14
C LYS A 645 -47.07 5.02 33.64
N THR A 646 -47.19 6.18 32.99
CA THR A 646 -46.85 6.37 31.58
C THR A 646 -45.33 6.37 31.42
N LYS A 647 -44.80 5.56 30.50
CA LYS A 647 -43.39 5.55 30.10
C LYS A 647 -43.29 5.74 28.59
N LYS A 648 -42.24 6.40 28.15
CA LYS A 648 -41.86 6.47 26.73
C LYS A 648 -40.73 5.48 26.46
N ARG A 649 -40.69 4.89 25.27
CA ARG A 649 -39.50 4.22 24.72
C ARG A 649 -39.28 4.63 23.26
N THR A 650 -38.02 4.84 22.88
CA THR A 650 -37.65 5.08 21.48
C THR A 650 -37.34 3.75 20.81
N ILE A 651 -37.98 3.49 19.67
CA ILE A 651 -37.77 2.30 18.84
C ILE A 651 -37.01 2.74 17.58
N PRO A 652 -35.73 2.35 17.41
CA PRO A 652 -34.97 2.62 16.21
C PRO A 652 -35.24 1.56 15.12
N PHE A 653 -35.37 2.04 13.89
CA PHE A 653 -35.52 1.26 12.67
C PHE A 653 -34.39 1.65 11.70
N PRO A 654 -33.33 0.83 11.54
CA PRO A 654 -32.29 1.11 10.56
C PRO A 654 -32.88 1.01 9.14
N LEU A 655 -32.68 2.03 8.32
CA LEU A 655 -33.18 2.08 6.95
C LEU A 655 -32.12 1.44 6.05
N SER A 656 -32.39 0.21 5.60
CA SER A 656 -31.37 -0.66 4.99
C SER A 656 -31.26 -0.48 3.49
N LYS A 657 -32.33 -0.02 2.85
CA LYS A 657 -32.40 0.25 1.41
C LYS A 657 -32.10 1.72 1.14
N ILE A 658 -30.86 1.96 0.71
CA ILE A 658 -30.38 3.26 0.26
C ILE A 658 -29.79 3.07 -1.14
N ASP A 659 -30.56 3.42 -2.17
CA ASP A 659 -30.01 3.48 -3.53
C ASP A 659 -29.20 4.77 -3.68
N ARG A 660 -28.09 4.71 -4.42
CA ARG A 660 -27.17 5.84 -4.63
C ARG A 660 -26.88 6.01 -6.11
N GLU A 661 -26.97 7.24 -6.57
CA GLU A 661 -26.67 7.64 -7.95
C GLU A 661 -25.67 8.80 -7.88
N TYR A 662 -24.65 8.80 -8.74
CA TYR A 662 -23.69 9.89 -8.84
C TYR A 662 -23.83 10.54 -10.22
N TYR A 663 -23.74 11.87 -10.25
CA TYR A 663 -23.95 12.67 -11.46
C TYR A 663 -22.61 13.19 -12.01
N GLY A 664 -22.61 13.51 -13.31
CA GLY A 664 -21.41 13.78 -14.09
C GLY A 664 -20.76 12.50 -14.62
N ILE A 665 -19.44 12.53 -14.79
CA ILE A 665 -18.63 11.40 -15.25
C ILE A 665 -18.85 10.17 -14.36
N GLN A 666 -19.23 9.05 -14.97
CA GLN A 666 -19.56 7.80 -14.28
C GLN A 666 -18.32 6.98 -13.93
N SER A 667 -18.32 6.39 -12.74
CA SER A 667 -17.36 5.34 -12.35
C SER A 667 -17.56 4.07 -13.15
N LEU A 668 -16.56 3.18 -13.13
CA LEU A 668 -16.69 1.85 -13.70
C LEU A 668 -17.72 1.04 -12.89
N SER A 669 -18.64 0.37 -13.59
CA SER A 669 -19.57 -0.60 -13.00
C SER A 669 -18.83 -1.82 -12.44
N ASN A 670 -19.49 -2.56 -11.54
CA ASN A 670 -18.91 -3.79 -10.94
C ASN A 670 -18.49 -4.83 -11.98
N ASP A 671 -19.18 -4.93 -13.12
CA ASP A 671 -18.82 -5.84 -14.21
C ASP A 671 -17.57 -5.34 -14.97
N GLN A 672 -17.50 -4.03 -15.29
CA GLN A 672 -16.30 -3.44 -15.89
C GLN A 672 -15.08 -3.53 -14.96
N LEU A 673 -15.25 -3.27 -13.66
CA LEU A 673 -14.20 -3.46 -12.64
C LEU A 673 -13.75 -4.93 -12.52
N ARG A 674 -14.64 -5.90 -12.75
CA ARG A 674 -14.25 -7.31 -12.81
C ARG A 674 -13.41 -7.59 -14.05
N THR A 675 -13.87 -7.18 -15.23
CA THR A 675 -13.15 -7.35 -16.50
C THR A 675 -11.78 -6.66 -16.49
N ALA A 676 -11.68 -5.46 -15.93
CA ALA A 676 -10.43 -4.74 -15.75
C ALA A 676 -9.42 -5.51 -14.87
N ARG A 677 -9.88 -6.07 -13.74
CA ARG A 677 -9.02 -6.92 -12.87
C ARG A 677 -8.60 -8.22 -13.57
N GLU A 678 -9.49 -8.84 -14.35
CA GLU A 678 -9.17 -10.04 -15.15
C GLU A 678 -8.13 -9.74 -16.23
N ARG A 679 -8.27 -8.59 -16.91
CA ARG A 679 -7.32 -8.11 -17.92
C ARG A 679 -5.96 -7.76 -17.31
N LEU A 680 -5.94 -7.11 -16.14
CA LEU A 680 -4.70 -6.84 -15.38
C LEU A 680 -3.97 -8.15 -15.04
N ARG A 681 -4.68 -9.14 -14.48
CA ARG A 681 -4.12 -10.47 -14.16
C ARG A 681 -3.60 -11.20 -15.40
N TRP A 682 -4.27 -11.06 -16.55
CA TRP A 682 -3.80 -11.62 -17.81
C TRP A 682 -2.45 -11.03 -18.22
N PHE A 683 -2.29 -9.70 -18.13
CA PHE A 683 -1.02 -9.05 -18.37
C PHE A 683 0.06 -9.49 -17.35
N GLU A 684 -0.24 -9.49 -16.05
CA GLU A 684 0.71 -9.97 -15.02
C GLU A 684 1.19 -11.39 -15.30
N LYS A 685 0.27 -12.31 -15.61
CA LYS A 685 0.59 -13.71 -15.90
C LYS A 685 1.48 -13.85 -17.14
N ARG A 686 1.22 -13.05 -18.18
CA ARG A 686 2.04 -13.01 -19.40
C ARG A 686 3.45 -12.53 -19.11
N ASP A 687 3.60 -11.41 -18.40
CA ASP A 687 4.91 -10.84 -18.06
C ASP A 687 5.69 -11.79 -17.12
N GLU A 688 5.03 -12.43 -16.15
CA GLU A 688 5.63 -13.47 -15.31
C GLU A 688 6.17 -14.66 -16.13
N ASP A 689 5.43 -15.12 -17.12
CA ASP A 689 5.82 -16.28 -17.93
C ASP A 689 6.92 -15.92 -18.94
N LYS A 690 6.98 -14.67 -19.42
CA LYS A 690 8.13 -14.12 -20.15
C LYS A 690 9.37 -14.08 -19.25
N ALA A 691 9.28 -13.47 -18.06
CA ALA A 691 10.39 -13.39 -17.12
C ALA A 691 10.92 -14.77 -16.67
N LYS A 692 10.04 -15.77 -16.51
CA LYS A 692 10.44 -17.17 -16.24
C LYS A 692 11.17 -17.79 -17.43
N THR A 693 10.73 -17.50 -18.66
CA THR A 693 11.37 -17.97 -19.89
C THR A 693 12.76 -17.34 -20.07
N ASP A 694 12.88 -16.02 -19.89
CA ASP A 694 14.16 -15.31 -19.97
C ASP A 694 15.13 -15.78 -18.87
N LYS A 695 14.64 -16.01 -17.65
CA LYS A 695 15.47 -16.59 -16.59
C LYS A 695 15.96 -17.99 -16.98
N ALA A 696 15.09 -18.87 -17.48
CA ALA A 696 15.49 -20.20 -17.91
C ALA A 696 16.51 -20.18 -19.07
N LYS A 697 16.39 -19.20 -19.99
CA LYS A 697 17.39 -18.93 -21.02
C LYS A 697 18.74 -18.53 -20.42
N ASN A 698 18.75 -17.55 -19.51
CA ASN A 698 19.97 -17.05 -18.87
C ASN A 698 20.63 -18.13 -17.99
N ASP A 699 19.85 -18.94 -17.27
CA ASP A 699 20.35 -20.07 -16.47
C ASP A 699 20.97 -21.15 -17.36
N PHE A 700 20.38 -21.43 -18.54
CA PHE A 700 20.94 -22.34 -19.56
C PHE A 700 22.26 -21.81 -20.15
N GLU A 701 22.29 -20.56 -20.58
CA GLU A 701 23.48 -19.87 -21.10
C GLU A 701 24.61 -19.84 -20.05
N SER A 702 24.29 -19.52 -18.80
CA SER A 702 25.24 -19.52 -17.68
C SER A 702 25.88 -20.89 -17.44
N VAL A 703 25.11 -21.99 -17.58
CA VAL A 703 25.67 -23.36 -17.47
C VAL A 703 26.56 -23.72 -18.65
N ILE A 704 26.29 -23.23 -19.88
CA ILE A 704 27.18 -23.42 -21.04
C ILE A 704 28.56 -22.84 -20.73
N TYR A 705 28.62 -21.57 -20.29
CA TYR A 705 29.89 -20.93 -19.92
C TYR A 705 30.54 -21.60 -18.70
N SER A 706 29.78 -21.86 -17.63
CA SER A 706 30.32 -22.48 -16.41
C SER A 706 30.95 -23.85 -16.67
N LEU A 707 30.32 -24.70 -17.48
CA LEU A 707 30.86 -26.01 -17.83
C LEU A 707 32.05 -25.90 -18.80
N ARG A 708 32.01 -24.95 -19.75
CA ARG A 708 33.12 -24.66 -20.66
C ARG A 708 34.38 -24.26 -19.88
N ASP A 709 34.26 -23.29 -18.97
CA ASP A 709 35.41 -22.81 -18.20
C ASP A 709 35.93 -23.92 -17.29
N TRP A 710 35.04 -24.62 -16.57
CA TRP A 710 35.41 -25.71 -15.67
C TRP A 710 36.15 -26.85 -16.38
N VAL A 711 35.77 -27.22 -17.60
CA VAL A 711 36.44 -28.30 -18.36
C VAL A 711 37.79 -27.87 -18.96
N ASN A 712 38.00 -26.57 -19.18
CA ASN A 712 39.26 -26.02 -19.71
C ASN A 712 40.30 -25.69 -18.60
N GLU A 713 39.94 -25.74 -17.32
CA GLU A 713 40.89 -25.64 -16.21
C GLU A 713 41.78 -26.91 -16.13
N ASP A 714 43.10 -26.75 -16.22
CA ASP A 714 44.07 -27.86 -16.19
C ASP A 714 43.92 -28.80 -14.98
N GLU A 715 43.51 -28.27 -13.82
CA GLU A 715 43.25 -29.06 -12.61
C GLU A 715 42.04 -29.99 -12.72
N ASN A 716 41.09 -29.69 -13.62
CA ASN A 716 39.81 -30.39 -13.74
C ASN A 716 39.85 -31.47 -14.82
N VAL A 717 40.73 -31.31 -15.83
CA VAL A 717 40.98 -32.27 -16.92
C VAL A 717 41.06 -33.74 -16.45
N PRO A 718 41.75 -34.11 -15.35
CA PRO A 718 41.80 -35.49 -14.88
C PRO A 718 40.44 -36.10 -14.54
N PHE A 719 39.51 -35.31 -13.97
CA PHE A 719 38.19 -35.77 -13.50
C PHE A 719 37.15 -35.93 -14.63
N VAL A 720 37.45 -35.35 -15.79
CA VAL A 720 36.65 -35.51 -17.02
C VAL A 720 37.10 -36.75 -17.80
N GLY A 721 38.41 -36.96 -17.90
CA GLY A 721 39.02 -37.98 -18.77
C GLY A 721 39.28 -37.42 -20.17
N THR A 722 40.50 -37.61 -20.68
CA THR A 722 41.02 -36.89 -21.86
C THR A 722 40.25 -37.14 -23.16
N GLY A 723 39.55 -38.27 -23.30
CA GLY A 723 38.67 -38.55 -24.45
C GLY A 723 37.25 -37.97 -24.33
N LYS A 724 36.79 -37.63 -23.12
CA LYS A 724 35.43 -37.11 -22.87
C LYS A 724 35.33 -35.58 -22.95
N ILE A 725 36.48 -34.88 -22.92
CA ILE A 725 36.55 -33.42 -23.07
C ILE A 725 35.99 -32.99 -24.42
N ASP A 726 36.43 -33.61 -25.52
CA ASP A 726 35.94 -33.30 -26.86
C ASP A 726 34.43 -33.56 -27.02
N GLU A 727 33.89 -34.60 -26.36
CA GLU A 727 32.45 -34.87 -26.34
C GLU A 727 31.66 -33.77 -25.62
N ILE A 728 32.14 -33.30 -24.46
CA ILE A 728 31.51 -32.19 -23.73
C ILE A 728 31.64 -30.89 -24.51
N MET A 729 32.80 -30.62 -25.10
CA MET A 729 33.04 -29.41 -25.90
C MET A 729 32.19 -29.38 -27.18
N GLN A 730 31.94 -30.54 -27.81
CA GLN A 730 30.99 -30.60 -28.94
C GLN A 730 29.55 -30.37 -28.47
N LEU A 731 29.13 -31.00 -27.38
CA LEU A 731 27.78 -30.82 -26.83
C LEU A 731 27.53 -29.37 -26.36
N LEU A 732 28.56 -28.68 -25.87
CA LEU A 732 28.50 -27.25 -25.55
C LEU A 732 28.36 -26.37 -26.80
N ARG A 733 29.01 -26.72 -27.93
CA ARG A 733 28.80 -26.04 -29.21
C ARG A 733 27.39 -26.27 -29.73
N ASP A 734 26.91 -27.51 -29.73
CA ASP A 734 25.55 -27.85 -30.17
C ASP A 734 24.48 -27.10 -29.33
N ALA A 735 24.75 -26.85 -28.05
CA ALA A 735 23.90 -26.07 -27.15
C ALA A 735 23.93 -24.55 -27.43
N GLU A 736 25.11 -24.00 -27.74
CA GLU A 736 25.33 -22.60 -28.12
C GLU A 736 24.73 -22.30 -29.50
N ASP A 737 25.01 -23.16 -30.49
CA ASP A 737 24.41 -23.12 -31.84
C ASP A 737 22.87 -23.18 -31.76
N TRP A 738 22.31 -24.02 -30.89
CA TRP A 738 20.86 -24.04 -30.66
C TRP A 738 20.38 -22.74 -30.03
N LEU A 739 21.07 -22.20 -29.03
CA LEU A 739 20.69 -20.96 -28.33
C LEU A 739 20.64 -19.75 -29.26
N GLU A 740 21.59 -19.65 -30.20
CA GLU A 740 21.64 -18.56 -31.19
C GLU A 740 20.58 -18.69 -32.29
N ASN A 741 20.18 -19.93 -32.64
CA ASN A 741 19.24 -20.21 -33.74
C ASN A 741 17.83 -20.53 -33.21
N ASP A 742 17.45 -21.81 -33.16
CA ASP A 742 16.10 -22.27 -32.78
C ASP A 742 15.69 -21.80 -31.37
N GLY A 743 16.68 -21.66 -30.49
CA GLY A 743 16.55 -21.19 -29.12
C GLY A 743 16.02 -19.77 -29.00
N TYR A 744 16.20 -18.90 -30.00
CA TYR A 744 15.80 -17.48 -29.89
C TYR A 744 14.32 -17.30 -29.51
N SER A 745 13.43 -18.14 -30.05
CA SER A 745 11.98 -18.13 -29.79
C SER A 745 11.46 -19.39 -29.08
N ALA A 746 12.35 -20.15 -28.43
CA ALA A 746 11.98 -21.38 -27.73
C ALA A 746 11.13 -21.12 -26.47
N LYS A 747 10.30 -22.09 -26.09
CA LYS A 747 9.44 -22.00 -24.90
C LYS A 747 10.20 -22.38 -23.64
N TYR A 748 9.75 -21.86 -22.48
CA TYR A 748 10.27 -22.18 -21.14
C TYR A 748 10.67 -23.65 -20.94
N GLY A 749 9.81 -24.59 -21.32
CA GLY A 749 10.07 -26.02 -21.13
C GLY A 749 11.30 -26.55 -21.90
N GLU A 750 11.60 -25.98 -23.07
CA GLU A 750 12.74 -26.40 -23.91
C GLU A 750 14.07 -26.00 -23.26
N TYR A 751 14.16 -24.77 -22.77
CA TYR A 751 15.31 -24.30 -21.98
C TYR A 751 15.53 -25.16 -20.73
N ILE A 752 14.47 -25.46 -19.98
CA ILE A 752 14.57 -26.28 -18.77
C ILE A 752 15.05 -27.71 -19.07
N THR A 753 14.56 -28.34 -20.15
CA THR A 753 15.04 -29.66 -20.57
C THR A 753 16.53 -29.63 -20.89
N ARG A 754 16.98 -28.69 -21.73
CA ARG A 754 18.40 -28.59 -22.14
C ARG A 754 19.33 -28.17 -21.00
N PHE A 755 18.87 -27.27 -20.13
CA PHE A 755 19.56 -26.94 -18.87
C PHE A 755 19.76 -28.19 -18.01
N SER A 756 18.72 -29.02 -17.85
CA SER A 756 18.84 -30.26 -17.06
C SER A 756 19.87 -31.23 -17.64
N GLU A 757 19.90 -31.39 -18.96
CA GLU A 757 20.88 -32.24 -19.67
C GLU A 757 22.32 -31.78 -19.46
N LEU A 758 22.60 -30.49 -19.64
CA LEU A 758 23.92 -29.88 -19.40
C LEU A 758 24.32 -29.90 -17.92
N ASN A 759 23.43 -29.42 -17.06
CA ASN A 759 23.69 -29.27 -15.63
C ASN A 759 23.89 -30.64 -14.96
N THR A 760 23.24 -31.70 -15.44
CA THR A 760 23.54 -33.08 -14.99
C THR A 760 24.99 -33.48 -15.28
N LYS A 761 25.49 -33.19 -16.49
CA LYS A 761 26.90 -33.46 -16.86
C LYS A 761 27.88 -32.63 -16.04
N TYR A 762 27.60 -31.34 -15.86
CA TYR A 762 28.41 -30.43 -15.04
C TYR A 762 28.49 -30.88 -13.58
N ASN A 763 27.36 -31.19 -12.96
CA ASN A 763 27.33 -31.69 -11.59
C ASN A 763 28.01 -33.05 -11.45
N GLN A 764 27.97 -33.92 -12.47
CA GLN A 764 28.68 -35.20 -12.44
C GLN A 764 30.20 -35.02 -12.41
N VAL A 765 30.79 -34.21 -13.30
CA VAL A 765 32.25 -34.01 -13.34
C VAL A 765 32.74 -33.23 -12.11
N LYS A 766 31.98 -32.24 -11.64
CA LYS A 766 32.26 -31.51 -10.41
C LYS A 766 32.23 -32.42 -9.18
N MET A 767 31.19 -33.26 -9.06
CA MET A 767 31.07 -34.26 -7.99
C MET A 767 32.28 -35.19 -7.90
N ARG A 768 32.90 -35.59 -9.04
CA ARG A 768 34.12 -36.40 -9.01
C ARG A 768 35.31 -35.67 -8.36
N LYS A 769 35.54 -34.39 -8.69
CA LYS A 769 36.60 -33.56 -8.06
C LYS A 769 36.31 -33.36 -6.56
N ASP A 770 35.08 -33.01 -6.21
CA ASP A 770 34.68 -32.76 -4.83
C ASP A 770 34.76 -34.02 -3.96
N GLU A 771 34.27 -35.17 -4.45
CA GLU A 771 34.40 -36.46 -3.77
C GLU A 771 35.87 -36.90 -3.68
N PHE A 772 36.68 -36.74 -4.72
CA PHE A 772 38.11 -37.09 -4.67
C PHE A 772 38.88 -36.28 -3.62
N ASN A 773 38.73 -34.95 -3.62
CA ASN A 773 39.47 -34.06 -2.73
C ASN A 773 39.11 -34.27 -1.25
N ASN A 774 37.85 -34.62 -0.94
CA ASN A 774 37.35 -34.67 0.43
C ASN A 774 37.28 -36.09 1.02
N ARG A 775 37.36 -37.15 0.20
CA ARG A 775 37.16 -38.55 0.65
C ARG A 775 38.13 -38.98 1.74
N ASP A 776 39.42 -38.71 1.60
CA ASP A 776 40.42 -39.19 2.58
C ASP A 776 40.20 -38.58 3.98
N GLY A 777 39.81 -37.30 4.03
CA GLY A 777 39.40 -36.62 5.26
C GLY A 777 38.12 -37.22 5.86
N ALA A 778 37.08 -37.38 5.04
CA ALA A 778 35.81 -37.97 5.46
C ALA A 778 35.96 -39.42 5.96
N VAL A 779 36.77 -40.24 5.28
CA VAL A 779 37.09 -41.63 5.66
C VAL A 779 37.87 -41.67 6.97
N THR A 780 38.86 -40.79 7.16
CA THR A 780 39.65 -40.71 8.39
C THR A 780 38.76 -40.32 9.58
N LEU A 781 37.92 -39.30 9.41
CA LEU A 781 36.96 -38.86 10.43
C LEU A 781 35.94 -39.96 10.75
N ALA A 782 35.40 -40.64 9.73
CA ALA A 782 34.44 -41.72 9.91
C ALA A 782 35.06 -42.92 10.66
N LYS A 783 36.29 -43.34 10.32
CA LYS A 783 37.00 -44.41 11.03
C LYS A 783 37.23 -44.05 12.50
N SER A 784 37.83 -42.89 12.77
CA SER A 784 38.07 -42.42 14.15
C SER A 784 36.77 -42.33 14.95
N LYS A 785 35.68 -41.84 14.34
CA LYS A 785 34.37 -41.76 14.98
C LYS A 785 33.76 -43.15 15.26
N LEU A 786 33.85 -44.09 14.31
CA LEU A 786 33.40 -45.48 14.48
C LEU A 786 34.21 -46.22 15.56
N GLU A 787 35.52 -46.07 15.56
CA GLU A 787 36.43 -46.61 16.58
C GLU A 787 36.10 -46.03 17.97
N SER A 788 35.82 -44.72 18.08
CA SER A 788 35.41 -44.09 19.34
C SER A 788 34.13 -44.68 19.94
N PHE A 789 33.27 -45.35 19.15
CA PHE A 789 32.11 -46.04 19.70
C PHE A 789 32.49 -47.32 20.45
N LEU A 790 33.59 -47.98 20.10
CA LEU A 790 34.09 -49.14 20.85
C LEU A 790 34.53 -48.72 22.27
N ASP A 791 35.25 -47.60 22.39
CA ASP A 791 35.61 -47.02 23.69
C ASP A 791 34.37 -46.60 24.50
N LYS A 792 33.42 -45.91 23.85
CA LYS A 792 32.14 -45.52 24.47
C LYS A 792 31.28 -46.71 24.90
N ILE A 793 31.44 -47.89 24.30
CA ILE A 793 30.73 -49.11 24.70
C ILE A 793 31.29 -49.69 26.00
N GLU A 794 32.61 -49.69 26.20
CA GLU A 794 33.21 -50.01 27.50
C GLU A 794 32.82 -48.97 28.58
N ASP A 795 32.72 -47.70 28.19
CA ASP A 795 32.26 -46.64 29.08
C ASP A 795 30.77 -46.80 29.48
N LEU A 796 29.90 -47.22 28.55
CA LEU A 796 28.51 -47.62 28.81
C LEU A 796 28.42 -48.87 29.71
N LYS A 797 29.30 -49.86 29.51
CA LYS A 797 29.36 -51.09 30.31
C LYS A 797 29.72 -50.81 31.77
N LEU A 798 30.63 -49.86 32.02
CA LEU A 798 31.02 -49.41 33.35
C LEU A 798 29.95 -48.50 34.01
N LYS A 799 29.44 -47.50 33.28
CA LYS A 799 28.57 -46.44 33.82
C LYS A 799 27.07 -46.80 33.81
N LYS A 800 26.63 -47.70 32.92
CA LYS A 800 25.22 -48.10 32.71
C LYS A 800 25.05 -49.63 32.67
N THR A 801 25.35 -50.27 33.81
CA THR A 801 25.32 -51.73 34.02
C THR A 801 23.97 -52.43 33.74
N TRP A 802 22.90 -51.69 33.49
CA TRP A 802 21.57 -52.20 33.13
C TRP A 802 21.31 -52.35 31.62
N ILE A 803 22.19 -51.82 30.77
CA ILE A 803 22.20 -52.15 29.33
C ILE A 803 22.68 -53.60 29.21
N THR A 804 21.99 -54.44 28.42
CA THR A 804 22.36 -55.86 28.31
C THR A 804 23.62 -56.05 27.46
N GLU A 805 24.25 -57.23 27.59
CA GLU A 805 25.39 -57.58 26.72
C GLU A 805 24.93 -57.65 25.25
N ASP A 806 23.80 -58.30 24.98
CA ASP A 806 23.19 -58.38 23.63
C ASP A 806 22.96 -56.98 23.01
N GLN A 807 22.58 -55.99 23.82
CA GLN A 807 22.38 -54.60 23.37
C GLN A 807 23.69 -53.87 23.07
N ARG A 808 24.78 -54.16 23.81
CA ARG A 808 26.12 -53.69 23.45
C ARG A 808 26.62 -54.38 22.18
N GLN A 809 26.38 -55.68 22.07
CA GLN A 809 26.80 -56.49 20.93
C GLN A 809 26.15 -56.02 19.62
N ASP A 810 24.86 -55.67 19.62
CA ASP A 810 24.17 -55.08 18.45
C ASP A 810 24.87 -53.80 17.95
N LEU A 811 25.36 -52.94 18.86
CA LEU A 811 26.15 -51.75 18.47
C LEU A 811 27.56 -52.11 17.98
N ILE A 812 28.25 -53.06 18.64
CA ILE A 812 29.56 -53.56 18.19
C ILE A 812 29.45 -54.15 16.78
N ASP A 813 28.46 -55.00 16.54
CA ASP A 813 28.18 -55.62 15.25
C ASP A 813 27.86 -54.56 14.19
N LYS A 814 27.08 -53.52 14.54
CA LYS A 814 26.77 -52.40 13.63
C LYS A 814 28.00 -51.55 13.28
N VAL A 815 28.91 -51.33 14.24
CA VAL A 815 30.21 -50.65 14.00
C VAL A 815 31.06 -51.50 13.07
N ASN A 816 31.23 -52.79 13.36
CA ASN A 816 32.04 -53.73 12.57
C ASN A 816 31.49 -53.92 11.15
N ASP A 817 30.18 -54.06 10.97
CA ASP A 817 29.50 -54.07 9.67
C ASP A 817 29.83 -52.81 8.84
N THR A 818 29.86 -51.65 9.51
CA THR A 818 30.06 -50.36 8.85
C THR A 818 31.53 -50.16 8.47
N LEU A 819 32.46 -50.56 9.34
CA LEU A 819 33.90 -50.59 9.04
C LEU A 819 34.20 -51.57 7.90
N LYS A 820 33.65 -52.79 7.94
CA LYS A 820 33.83 -53.79 6.88
C LYS A 820 33.27 -53.31 5.54
N TRP A 821 32.07 -52.72 5.53
CA TRP A 821 31.53 -52.11 4.31
C TRP A 821 32.44 -51.00 3.78
N LEU A 822 32.97 -50.15 4.67
CA LEU A 822 33.89 -49.08 4.28
C LEU A 822 35.20 -49.63 3.69
N GLU A 823 35.76 -50.70 4.27
CA GLU A 823 36.94 -51.38 3.71
C GLU A 823 36.66 -51.99 2.33
N GLU A 824 35.51 -52.64 2.16
CA GLU A 824 35.07 -53.18 0.86
C GLU A 824 34.91 -52.08 -0.19
N GLN A 825 34.27 -50.95 0.16
CA GLN A 825 34.13 -49.83 -0.78
C GLN A 825 35.42 -49.07 -1.04
N LEU A 826 36.36 -49.04 -0.09
CA LEU A 826 37.71 -48.50 -0.31
C LEU A 826 38.52 -49.38 -1.26
N GLU A 827 38.32 -50.71 -1.27
CA GLU A 827 38.94 -51.58 -2.27
C GLU A 827 38.31 -51.35 -3.65
N ASN A 828 36.97 -51.36 -3.74
CA ASN A 828 36.25 -51.02 -4.98
C ASN A 828 36.66 -49.63 -5.54
N GLN A 829 36.95 -48.66 -4.66
CA GLN A 829 37.39 -47.32 -5.05
C GLN A 829 38.81 -47.28 -5.64
N LYS A 830 39.68 -48.26 -5.35
CA LYS A 830 41.01 -48.36 -5.99
C LYS A 830 40.92 -48.90 -7.42
N GLU A 831 39.89 -49.67 -7.73
CA GLU A 831 39.62 -50.16 -9.09
C GLU A 831 39.01 -49.06 -9.99
N LYS A 832 38.57 -47.94 -9.40
CA LYS A 832 37.97 -46.82 -10.12
C LYS A 832 38.99 -45.80 -10.60
N ALA A 833 38.92 -45.47 -11.89
CA ALA A 833 39.64 -44.33 -12.45
C ALA A 833 39.10 -42.99 -11.90
N ILE A 834 39.93 -41.96 -11.93
CA ILE A 834 39.61 -40.62 -11.40
C ILE A 834 38.52 -39.89 -12.22
N ASP A 835 38.27 -40.33 -13.46
CA ASP A 835 37.21 -39.87 -14.36
C ASP A 835 35.96 -40.78 -14.39
N GLU A 836 35.88 -41.75 -13.48
CA GLU A 836 34.69 -42.54 -13.21
C GLU A 836 33.96 -42.04 -11.95
N ASP A 837 32.66 -42.35 -11.87
CA ASP A 837 31.89 -42.09 -10.66
C ASP A 837 32.40 -42.98 -9.51
N PRO A 838 32.51 -42.45 -8.28
CA PRO A 838 33.15 -43.15 -7.17
C PRO A 838 32.35 -44.38 -6.74
N ALA A 839 33.05 -45.36 -6.14
CA ALA A 839 32.45 -46.62 -5.70
C ALA A 839 31.41 -46.41 -4.57
N PHE A 840 31.58 -45.33 -3.79
CA PHE A 840 30.66 -44.85 -2.78
C PHE A 840 30.78 -43.33 -2.66
N LYS A 841 29.72 -42.67 -2.20
CA LYS A 841 29.72 -41.22 -1.94
C LYS A 841 29.99 -40.90 -0.47
N ILE A 842 30.57 -39.75 -0.18
CA ILE A 842 30.76 -39.25 1.20
C ILE A 842 29.41 -39.21 1.94
N SER A 843 28.33 -38.77 1.27
CA SER A 843 26.98 -38.73 1.86
C SER A 843 26.41 -40.12 2.23
N GLU A 844 26.82 -41.19 1.54
CA GLU A 844 26.45 -42.57 1.89
C GLU A 844 27.21 -43.06 3.12
N LEU A 845 28.49 -42.71 3.23
CA LEU A 845 29.32 -42.96 4.41
C LEU A 845 28.77 -42.22 5.64
N GLU A 846 28.49 -40.93 5.52
CA GLU A 846 27.87 -40.13 6.58
C GLU A 846 26.52 -40.72 7.02
N THR A 847 25.67 -41.13 6.08
CA THR A 847 24.39 -41.79 6.36
C THR A 847 24.57 -43.08 7.14
N LYS A 848 25.62 -43.87 6.86
CA LYS A 848 25.93 -45.10 7.60
C LYS A 848 26.47 -44.81 9.00
N VAL A 849 27.39 -43.86 9.15
CA VAL A 849 27.89 -43.42 10.47
C VAL A 849 26.75 -42.87 11.34
N LYS A 850 25.86 -42.05 10.77
CA LYS A 850 24.67 -41.50 11.46
C LYS A 850 23.73 -42.58 11.98
N ARG A 851 23.62 -43.74 11.32
CA ARG A 851 22.85 -44.91 11.82
C ARG A 851 23.51 -45.56 13.04
N VAL A 852 24.84 -45.51 13.16
CA VAL A 852 25.59 -45.94 14.35
C VAL A 852 25.39 -44.94 15.50
N ASP A 853 25.52 -43.63 15.24
CA ASP A 853 25.20 -42.57 16.22
C ASP A 853 23.79 -42.78 16.82
N GLN A 854 22.78 -42.93 15.95
CA GLN A 854 21.38 -43.14 16.34
C GLN A 854 21.14 -44.45 17.12
N LEU A 855 22.00 -45.46 16.97
CA LEU A 855 21.94 -46.68 17.78
C LEU A 855 22.57 -46.44 19.16
N TYR A 856 23.74 -45.80 19.20
CA TYR A 856 24.39 -45.40 20.45
C TYR A 856 23.52 -44.48 21.31
N ASP A 857 22.91 -43.44 20.73
CA ASP A 857 22.06 -42.50 21.47
C ASP A 857 20.82 -43.19 22.05
N ARG A 858 20.22 -44.13 21.32
CA ARG A 858 19.12 -44.96 21.83
C ARG A 858 19.55 -45.81 23.02
N LEU A 859 20.76 -46.39 22.99
CA LEU A 859 21.32 -47.16 24.12
C LEU A 859 21.65 -46.24 25.31
N LYS A 860 22.26 -45.08 25.05
CA LYS A 860 22.55 -44.04 26.06
C LYS A 860 21.27 -43.53 26.72
N ALA A 861 20.14 -43.46 26.01
CA ALA A 861 18.86 -43.01 26.54
C ALA A 861 18.13 -44.02 27.45
N ILE A 862 18.58 -45.28 27.56
CA ILE A 862 17.92 -46.30 28.39
C ILE A 862 18.04 -45.93 29.89
N PRO A 863 16.92 -45.71 30.62
CA PRO A 863 16.95 -45.34 32.04
C PRO A 863 17.24 -46.54 32.95
N LYS A 864 17.80 -46.27 34.13
CA LYS A 864 18.10 -47.29 35.14
C LYS A 864 16.82 -47.98 35.64
N PRO A 865 16.73 -49.32 35.67
CA PRO A 865 15.62 -50.04 36.27
C PRO A 865 15.44 -49.63 37.73
N LYS A 866 14.19 -49.39 38.16
CA LYS A 866 13.86 -49.11 39.56
C LYS A 866 13.87 -50.40 40.37
N ASP A 867 14.61 -50.42 41.48
CA ASP A 867 14.64 -51.56 42.39
C ASP A 867 13.28 -51.79 43.06
N THR A 868 12.72 -53.00 42.94
CA THR A 868 11.61 -53.47 43.77
C THR A 868 11.81 -54.90 44.22
N THR A 869 11.84 -55.08 45.53
CA THR A 869 11.93 -56.37 46.21
C THR A 869 10.65 -57.21 46.05
N THR A 870 10.84 -58.53 45.94
CA THR A 870 9.88 -59.60 46.31
C THR A 870 8.44 -59.55 45.77
N GLY A 871 8.13 -60.41 44.79
CA GLY A 871 6.96 -61.31 44.95
C GLY A 871 5.97 -61.52 43.79
N LYS A 872 5.93 -62.77 43.31
CA LYS A 872 4.76 -63.51 42.73
C LYS A 872 4.26 -63.19 41.29
N LYS A 873 4.72 -64.06 40.38
CA LYS A 873 3.93 -64.99 39.52
C LYS A 873 2.89 -64.45 38.49
N LYS A 874 3.26 -64.62 37.20
CA LYS A 874 2.64 -65.53 36.17
C LYS A 874 2.29 -64.90 34.79
N LYS A 875 2.97 -65.46 33.77
CA LYS A 875 2.50 -65.90 32.42
C LYS A 875 2.22 -64.88 31.29
N LYS A 876 3.15 -64.92 30.33
CA LYS A 876 2.98 -65.11 28.85
C LYS A 876 2.00 -64.20 28.07
N LYS A 877 2.55 -63.55 27.05
CA LYS A 877 2.20 -63.77 25.62
C LYS A 877 3.37 -63.34 24.71
N LEU A 878 3.73 -64.17 23.73
CA LEU A 878 4.39 -63.70 22.48
C LEU A 878 3.29 -63.22 21.52
N PRO A 879 3.58 -62.21 20.70
CA PRO A 879 3.63 -62.41 19.24
C PRO A 879 5.00 -61.95 18.68
N LYS A 880 5.68 -62.75 17.85
CA LYS A 880 5.55 -62.91 16.38
C LYS A 880 6.17 -61.77 15.56
N ASN A 881 6.97 -62.18 14.58
CA ASN A 881 7.60 -61.40 13.51
C ASN A 881 6.78 -60.20 13.02
N ILE A 882 7.48 -59.08 12.83
CA ILE A 882 7.16 -58.10 11.80
C ILE A 882 8.28 -58.20 10.76
N LYS A 883 7.93 -58.63 9.54
CA LYS A 883 8.76 -58.33 8.37
C LYS A 883 8.62 -56.84 8.10
N ILE A 884 9.71 -56.17 7.75
CA ILE A 884 9.63 -54.85 7.14
C ILE A 884 9.80 -55.07 5.63
N ASP A 885 8.76 -54.74 4.88
CA ASP A 885 8.76 -54.86 3.42
C ASP A 885 9.64 -53.78 2.78
N ASN A 886 10.17 -54.08 1.60
CA ASN A 886 10.85 -53.08 0.76
C ASN A 886 9.84 -52.01 0.34
N MET A 887 9.94 -50.81 0.90
CA MET A 887 9.40 -49.62 0.25
C MET A 887 10.43 -49.10 -0.76
N THR A 888 10.15 -49.35 -2.04
CA THR A 888 10.75 -48.60 -3.15
C THR A 888 10.40 -47.13 -2.98
N PHE A 889 11.41 -46.28 -2.86
CA PHE A 889 11.25 -44.84 -2.97
C PHE A 889 11.46 -44.49 -4.45
N ASP A 890 10.39 -44.10 -5.14
CA ASP A 890 10.52 -43.61 -6.52
C ASP A 890 11.32 -42.31 -6.52
N GLY A 891 12.50 -42.35 -7.13
CA GLY A 891 13.35 -41.19 -7.33
C GLY A 891 12.83 -40.30 -8.46
N ASN A 892 11.68 -39.65 -8.28
CA ASN A 892 11.29 -38.51 -9.12
C ASN A 892 10.31 -37.54 -8.44
N SER A 893 10.79 -36.78 -7.46
CA SER A 893 10.17 -35.52 -7.03
C SER A 893 11.26 -34.52 -6.62
N GLY A 894 11.51 -33.52 -7.46
CA GLY A 894 12.42 -32.43 -7.13
C GLY A 894 11.85 -31.59 -5.99
N MET A 895 12.48 -31.62 -4.82
CA MET A 895 12.25 -30.66 -3.73
C MET A 895 13.28 -29.54 -3.81
N ASN A 896 12.83 -28.31 -3.55
CA ASN A 896 13.66 -27.11 -3.57
C ASN A 896 14.68 -27.13 -2.41
N ILE A 897 15.89 -26.61 -2.64
CA ILE A 897 17.01 -26.67 -1.68
C ILE A 897 16.90 -25.61 -0.57
N GLU A 898 16.05 -24.59 -0.74
CA GLU A 898 15.91 -23.48 0.22
C GLU A 898 15.22 -23.85 1.55
N ASP A 899 14.42 -24.93 1.60
CA ASP A 899 13.68 -25.34 2.81
C ASP A 899 14.53 -26.10 3.86
N LEU A 900 15.77 -26.44 3.55
CA LEU A 900 16.62 -27.29 4.41
C LEU A 900 17.48 -26.55 5.45
N ILE A 901 17.50 -25.21 5.43
CA ILE A 901 18.34 -24.41 6.34
C ILE A 901 17.63 -24.07 7.67
N ASN A 902 16.30 -24.24 7.78
CA ASN A 902 15.52 -23.64 8.86
C ASN A 902 14.84 -24.62 9.84
N ILE A 903 15.41 -25.81 10.07
CA ILE A 903 14.97 -26.71 11.16
C ILE A 903 16.18 -27.32 11.91
N GLN A 904 16.81 -26.51 12.78
CA GLN A 904 17.41 -27.01 14.03
C GLN A 904 17.66 -25.86 15.03
N GLY A 905 16.74 -25.67 15.98
CA GLY A 905 16.88 -24.71 17.07
C GLY A 905 15.82 -24.87 18.18
N GLY A 906 16.27 -25.07 19.42
CA GLY A 906 15.48 -25.19 20.65
C GLY A 906 15.04 -26.63 20.99
N TYR A 907 15.19 -27.17 22.21
CA TYR A 907 15.76 -26.73 23.50
C TYR A 907 16.32 -28.00 24.24
N GLU A 908 16.81 -28.07 25.50
CA GLU A 908 16.73 -27.22 26.71
C GLU A 908 17.88 -27.58 27.71
N GLU A 909 18.38 -26.57 28.44
CA GLU A 909 18.95 -26.46 29.82
C GLU A 909 19.62 -27.64 30.60
N GLU A 910 20.81 -27.38 31.19
CA GLU A 910 21.07 -27.33 32.67
C GLU A 910 22.50 -26.84 33.02
N ASP A 911 22.57 -25.76 33.80
CA ASP A 911 23.49 -25.31 34.89
C ASP A 911 25.05 -25.31 34.85
N GLU A 912 25.58 -24.15 35.29
CA GLU A 912 26.78 -23.82 36.12
C GLU A 912 28.10 -24.63 35.93
N GLU A 913 29.30 -24.02 35.75
CA GLU A 913 29.90 -22.83 36.38
C GLU A 913 31.04 -22.22 35.49
N GLU A 914 31.73 -21.16 35.95
CA GLU A 914 32.90 -20.48 35.32
C GLU A 914 32.68 -19.59 34.06
N THR A 915 32.02 -18.45 34.24
CA THR A 915 32.21 -17.26 33.36
C THR A 915 32.68 -16.03 34.13
N THR A 916 33.99 -15.71 34.05
CA THR A 916 34.50 -14.32 34.22
C THR A 916 35.96 -14.17 33.73
N GLN A 917 36.17 -13.95 32.42
CA GLN A 917 37.32 -13.15 31.92
C GLN A 917 37.30 -12.72 30.43
N GLU A 918 36.70 -13.48 29.50
CA GLU A 918 36.90 -13.21 28.05
C GLU A 918 35.88 -12.27 27.36
N GLN A 919 34.89 -11.70 28.06
CA GLN A 919 33.95 -10.74 27.45
C GLN A 919 34.36 -9.26 27.58
N GLN A 920 35.45 -8.92 28.29
CA GLN A 920 35.93 -7.53 28.36
C GLN A 920 36.87 -7.13 27.21
N GLN A 921 37.47 -8.07 26.46
CA GLN A 921 38.47 -7.74 25.43
C GLN A 921 37.91 -7.49 24.01
N LYS A 922 36.61 -7.63 23.77
CA LYS A 922 36.00 -7.41 22.44
C LYS A 922 35.05 -6.20 22.32
N GLN A 923 34.91 -5.41 23.39
CA GLN A 923 34.24 -4.09 23.32
C GLN A 923 35.21 -2.92 23.16
N GLU A 924 36.52 -3.09 23.41
CA GLU A 924 37.52 -2.02 23.20
C GLU A 924 37.95 -1.90 21.72
N GLN A 925 38.03 -3.01 20.96
CA GLN A 925 38.50 -2.98 19.57
C GLN A 925 37.52 -2.38 18.54
N SER A 926 36.25 -2.17 18.88
CA SER A 926 35.26 -1.55 17.99
C SER A 926 35.07 -0.05 18.21
N GLN A 927 35.63 0.54 19.29
CA GLN A 927 35.58 2.00 19.52
C GLN A 927 36.77 2.76 18.91
N ASP A 928 37.92 2.11 18.69
CA ASP A 928 39.09 2.80 18.11
C ASP A 928 39.00 3.00 16.59
N GLN A 929 38.33 2.10 15.85
CA GLN A 929 38.18 2.26 14.38
C GLN A 929 37.22 3.39 13.96
N GLN A 930 36.42 3.97 14.88
CA GLN A 930 35.62 5.17 14.59
C GLN A 930 36.33 6.50 14.93
N LYS A 931 37.53 6.47 15.54
CA LYS A 931 38.31 7.68 15.83
C LYS A 931 39.35 8.05 14.78
N GLU A 932 39.78 7.13 13.91
CA GLU A 932 40.76 7.43 12.85
C GLU A 932 40.17 8.02 11.57
N GLN A 933 38.84 7.97 11.36
CA GLN A 933 38.21 8.65 10.22
C GLN A 933 37.76 10.09 10.49
N THR A 934 37.82 10.56 11.75
CA THR A 934 37.44 11.94 12.12
C THR A 934 38.64 12.88 12.33
N SER A 935 39.88 12.42 12.12
CA SER A 935 41.10 13.20 12.31
C SER A 935 41.72 13.76 11.01
N ASN A 936 41.21 13.39 9.83
CA ASN A 936 41.81 13.72 8.53
C ASN A 936 41.09 14.83 7.71
N GLU A 937 40.08 15.50 8.27
CA GLU A 937 39.40 16.67 7.66
C GLU A 937 39.59 17.99 8.44
N GLN A 938 40.54 18.05 9.38
CA GLN A 938 40.88 19.27 10.14
C GLN A 938 42.34 19.71 10.01
N SER A 939 42.84 19.77 8.78
CA SER A 939 44.05 20.56 8.48
C SER A 939 44.07 21.11 7.05
N ASP A 940 43.27 22.15 6.77
CA ASP A 940 43.61 23.18 5.76
C ASP A 940 42.64 24.38 5.75
N LYS A 941 42.70 25.22 6.81
CA LYS A 941 42.31 26.65 6.72
C LYS A 941 43.21 27.51 7.61
N LYS A 942 44.15 28.22 6.99
CA LYS A 942 44.65 29.53 7.47
C LYS A 942 44.47 30.57 6.36
N PRO A 943 44.25 31.84 6.71
CA PRO A 943 43.81 32.85 5.75
C PRO A 943 44.99 33.37 4.93
N TYR A 944 44.72 33.70 3.66
CA TYR A 944 45.55 34.62 2.90
C TYR A 944 44.83 35.96 2.77
N ASP A 945 45.53 37.00 3.20
CA ASP A 945 45.18 38.40 2.99
C ASP A 945 45.67 38.85 1.60
N ALA A 946 45.20 40.01 1.12
CA ALA A 946 45.42 40.46 -0.25
C ALA A 946 46.76 41.18 -0.48
N SER A 947 47.40 40.93 -1.65
CA SER A 947 48.21 41.94 -2.40
C SER A 947 48.81 41.39 -3.71
N GLU A 948 48.55 42.12 -4.80
CA GLU A 948 49.47 42.55 -5.89
C GLU A 948 50.23 41.59 -6.86
N GLU A 949 50.40 42.14 -8.08
CA GLU A 949 51.43 41.95 -9.12
C GLU A 949 51.43 40.77 -10.14
N ASP A 950 51.18 41.15 -11.40
CA ASP A 950 51.94 40.89 -12.65
C ASP A 950 52.40 39.47 -13.07
N LEU A 951 51.74 38.89 -14.09
CA LEU A 951 52.22 38.88 -15.50
C LEU A 951 51.24 38.19 -16.50
#